data_AF-A0A559PQF4-F1
#
_entry.id   AF-A0A559PQF4-F1
#
_cell.length_a   1.000
_cell.length_b   1.000
_cell.length_c   1.000
_cell.angle_alpha   90.00
_cell.angle_beta   90.00
_cell.angle_gamma   90.00
#
_symmetry.space_group_name_H-M   'P 1'
#
loop_
_entity.id
_entity.type
_entity.pdbx_description
1 polymer ?
#
loop_
_entity_poly.entity_id
_entity_poly.type
_entity_poly.pdbx_seq_one_letter_code
_entity_poly.pdbx_strand_id
1 'polypeptide(L)'
;MDGDDAVTNGATNVIYNSSWVLTKIISPNGMDQYDFNYSTPGYWDTDVVQSNASRVIIDLIDNCTNTTYPEINPQYPSGGYYIEHQFPTQVLYNGNLIFSLTKGIRHDVHTAAVNGRLDQLLVYNTKGERLNKIVFNNDDYFNLDGGDKTTKSPFDIRLKLNSIDIYSSSDVDFQSYSFVYNTPDFVPSRLSKSQDLIGLYNGKSNNVLYPKAILGSCVFQGANRDPVSSSADNGILTKITYPTRGFTQYYYEGNRDDNNNLEPGLRIYKIEDYKETGDLFSKRTYSYVNEQGLKSGRTNSLPSLVSTVTFNGRDNNSYQRLIRNSGIPKGELPNIYYKSVKEIIYNENGESNGYTFYKFYPASSGMQSWIVSPYENYINSDVESGKPLSNDRYSEDNSMVSEDTYSYFKNYQGVYTEGLVLYLNENYNNNEIFIKDNGTYFSIERHPIYCDNPTVRCALPNYVTNWQNYYAGHMDRKYGPLFSRSVKATGSIGNIGAITKTEFFTNGLQSQSTKEFSYDSSVDYLLRKIKNTYDNQNIEEEFYYYPKDNMVGASQELVNNNCLSKIVKTEKFYNPVTYSSNELVFKKQYDFKELFAGGPILPYKISLSKSGNFEERIFLEYYNNGRLRESYQNNGPSSLFFWDDDYIYPIASIKNATSSEVAAQLGITVNQLENLDENDLNSINGLRTNLSKSYINTYEQKSRVGLLSLTNPRGQTTSYQYDNHNRLSKIVDEMSYIISEFIYNLKD
;
A
#
# COMPACT_ATOMS: atom_id res chain seq x y z
N MET A 1 -2.77 -28.21 -0.36
CA MET A 1 -3.05 -28.35 1.08
C MET A 1 -4.44 -28.92 1.16
N ASP A 2 -4.52 -30.22 1.43
CA ASP A 2 -5.77 -30.93 1.60
C ASP A 2 -6.34 -30.57 2.98
N GLY A 3 -7.53 -29.97 2.98
CA GLY A 3 -8.21 -29.52 4.18
C GLY A 3 -9.03 -30.65 4.79
N ASP A 4 -8.44 -31.37 5.74
CA ASP A 4 -9.18 -32.18 6.69
C ASP A 4 -8.44 -32.19 8.05
N ASP A 5 -8.54 -31.08 8.78
CA ASP A 5 -7.97 -30.92 10.14
C ASP A 5 -9.04 -30.44 11.14
N ALA A 6 -10.24 -31.02 11.09
CA ALA A 6 -11.27 -30.75 12.08
C ALA A 6 -11.08 -31.63 13.33
N VAL A 7 -10.26 -31.17 14.28
CA VAL A 7 -10.27 -31.72 15.65
C VAL A 7 -11.48 -31.14 16.42
N THR A 8 -12.02 -31.94 17.33
CA THR A 8 -13.31 -31.87 18.07
C THR A 8 -13.70 -30.57 18.80
N ASN A 9 -13.00 -29.45 18.60
CA ASN A 9 -13.37 -28.12 19.11
C ASN A 9 -13.33 -26.99 18.06
N GLY A 10 -13.32 -27.30 16.76
CA GLY A 10 -13.58 -26.31 15.70
C GLY A 10 -12.56 -25.17 15.53
N ALA A 11 -11.43 -25.21 16.25
CA ALA A 11 -10.30 -24.29 16.05
C ALA A 11 -9.16 -25.04 15.34
N THR A 12 -8.91 -24.69 14.08
CA THR A 12 -7.72 -25.12 13.34
C THR A 12 -6.52 -24.27 13.78
N ASN A 13 -5.66 -24.81 14.64
CA ASN A 13 -4.40 -24.16 15.00
C ASN A 13 -3.31 -24.60 14.01
N VAL A 14 -2.97 -23.74 13.06
CA VAL A 14 -1.85 -23.97 12.14
C VAL A 14 -0.63 -23.23 12.67
N ILE A 15 0.34 -23.97 13.22
CA ILE A 15 1.64 -23.42 13.65
C ILE A 15 2.63 -23.61 12.50
N TYR A 16 3.32 -22.54 12.12
CA TYR A 16 4.41 -22.60 11.15
C TYR A 16 5.47 -21.55 11.48
N ASN A 17 6.73 -21.93 11.29
CA ASN A 17 7.84 -20.98 11.38
C ASN A 17 7.78 -20.05 10.17
N SER A 18 7.56 -18.77 10.41
CA SER A 18 7.39 -17.75 9.35
C SER A 18 8.67 -17.00 9.00
N SER A 19 9.77 -17.19 9.75
CA SER A 19 11.02 -16.43 9.55
C SER A 19 12.29 -17.17 10.00
N TRP A 20 13.43 -16.77 9.41
CA TRP A 20 14.78 -17.18 9.79
C TRP A 20 15.55 -15.99 10.37
N VAL A 21 16.53 -16.25 11.26
CA VAL A 21 17.38 -15.21 11.85
C VAL A 21 18.85 -15.37 11.45
N LEU A 22 19.52 -14.25 11.17
CA LEU A 22 20.95 -14.18 10.90
C LEU A 22 21.72 -14.29 12.21
N THR A 23 22.56 -15.31 12.41
CA THR A 23 23.26 -15.53 13.69
C THR A 23 24.76 -15.25 13.66
N LYS A 24 25.36 -15.12 12.47
CA LYS A 24 26.78 -14.78 12.32
C LYS A 24 27.09 -14.16 10.95
N ILE A 25 28.15 -13.39 10.83
CA ILE A 25 28.85 -12.94 9.61
C ILE A 25 30.37 -13.04 9.90
N ILE A 26 31.23 -13.58 9.04
CA ILE A 26 32.67 -13.81 9.29
C ILE A 26 33.47 -13.33 8.09
N SER A 27 34.30 -12.34 8.22
CA SER A 27 34.99 -11.69 7.12
C SER A 27 36.10 -12.54 6.50
N PRO A 28 36.81 -11.99 5.48
CA PRO A 28 37.56 -12.78 4.56
C PRO A 28 38.63 -13.71 5.12
N ASN A 29 39.36 -13.10 6.01
CA ASN A 29 40.56 -13.60 6.63
C ASN A 29 40.21 -14.31 7.94
N GLY A 30 38.91 -14.54 8.21
CA GLY A 30 38.40 -14.96 9.51
C GLY A 30 38.70 -13.97 10.64
N MET A 31 39.23 -12.78 10.31
CA MET A 31 39.66 -11.79 11.29
C MET A 31 38.54 -10.86 11.72
N ASP A 32 37.36 -10.86 11.07
CA ASP A 32 36.22 -10.05 11.48
C ASP A 32 34.91 -10.87 11.55
N GLN A 33 34.57 -11.40 12.71
CA GLN A 33 33.37 -12.20 12.94
C GLN A 33 32.30 -11.40 13.70
N TYR A 34 31.15 -11.13 13.11
CA TYR A 34 29.95 -10.59 13.74
C TYR A 34 28.97 -11.70 14.16
N ASP A 35 28.85 -12.06 15.43
CA ASP A 35 27.81 -12.97 15.95
C ASP A 35 26.56 -12.19 16.38
N PHE A 36 25.36 -12.66 16.04
CA PHE A 36 24.08 -12.05 16.39
C PHE A 36 23.30 -12.96 17.34
N ASN A 37 23.02 -12.46 18.54
CA ASN A 37 22.27 -13.21 19.55
C ASN A 37 20.82 -12.74 19.59
N TYR A 38 19.88 -13.67 19.75
CA TYR A 38 18.44 -13.40 19.80
C TYR A 38 17.80 -13.94 21.07
N SER A 39 16.75 -13.26 21.55
CA SER A 39 15.85 -13.79 22.58
C SER A 39 14.50 -14.18 21.95
N THR A 40 13.93 -15.28 22.44
CA THR A 40 12.56 -15.73 22.13
C THR A 40 11.72 -15.47 23.38
N PRO A 41 11.02 -14.35 23.49
CA PRO A 41 10.32 -14.04 24.71
C PRO A 41 8.94 -14.73 24.78
N GLY A 42 8.44 -15.34 23.69
CA GLY A 42 7.18 -16.10 23.62
C GLY A 42 6.19 -15.54 22.58
N TYR A 43 4.94 -16.01 22.64
CA TYR A 43 3.85 -15.60 21.74
C TYR A 43 3.26 -14.22 22.06
N TRP A 44 3.18 -13.38 21.03
CA TRP A 44 2.41 -12.14 21.01
C TRP A 44 0.97 -12.46 20.59
N ASP A 45 0.02 -12.20 21.49
CA ASP A 45 -1.41 -12.17 21.18
C ASP A 45 -1.75 -10.85 20.47
N THR A 46 -2.27 -10.92 19.25
CA THR A 46 -2.81 -9.71 18.63
C THR A 46 -4.06 -9.30 19.41
N ASP A 47 -3.94 -8.25 20.23
CA ASP A 47 -5.08 -7.66 20.93
C ASP A 47 -6.26 -7.54 19.96
N VAL A 48 -7.44 -8.02 20.35
CA VAL A 48 -8.67 -7.94 19.54
C VAL A 48 -8.96 -6.45 19.25
N VAL A 49 -8.53 -5.94 18.08
CA VAL A 49 -8.51 -4.49 17.79
C VAL A 49 -9.88 -3.94 17.37
N GLN A 50 -10.94 -4.75 17.34
CA GLN A 50 -12.24 -4.29 16.86
C GLN A 50 -13.23 -4.18 18.01
N SER A 51 -13.78 -2.99 18.21
CA SER A 51 -15.04 -2.85 18.90
C SER A 51 -16.07 -3.65 18.08
N ASN A 52 -16.59 -4.76 18.63
CA ASN A 52 -17.47 -5.69 17.92
C ASN A 52 -18.51 -4.95 17.07
N ALA A 53 -18.54 -5.24 15.76
CA ALA A 53 -19.60 -4.75 14.90
C ALA A 53 -20.94 -5.29 15.44
N SER A 54 -21.79 -4.37 15.90
CA SER A 54 -23.09 -4.68 16.49
C SER A 54 -24.18 -4.25 15.53
N ARG A 55 -25.19 -5.10 15.38
CA ARG A 55 -26.39 -4.84 14.59
C ARG A 55 -27.61 -5.08 15.46
N VAL A 56 -28.57 -4.17 15.35
CA VAL A 56 -29.89 -4.31 15.98
C VAL A 56 -30.96 -4.16 14.91
N ILE A 57 -31.88 -5.13 14.88
CA ILE A 57 -33.04 -5.14 14.00
C ILE A 57 -34.29 -5.09 14.87
N ILE A 58 -35.19 -4.15 14.61
CA ILE A 58 -36.45 -3.99 15.33
C ILE A 58 -37.61 -3.98 14.33
N ASP A 59 -38.52 -4.93 14.45
CA ASP A 59 -39.77 -4.95 13.69
C ASP A 59 -40.77 -3.98 14.35
N LEU A 60 -41.29 -3.03 13.57
CA LEU A 60 -42.23 -2.00 14.01
C LEU A 60 -43.65 -2.51 13.78
N ILE A 61 -44.20 -3.24 14.77
CA ILE A 61 -45.47 -3.96 14.58
C ILE A 61 -46.71 -3.13 14.97
N ASP A 62 -46.67 -2.22 15.95
CA ASP A 62 -47.67 -1.15 16.16
C ASP A 62 -47.32 -0.32 17.43
N ASN A 63 -47.52 0.99 17.38
CA ASN A 63 -47.55 1.94 18.52
C ASN A 63 -46.40 1.92 19.56
N CYS A 64 -45.12 1.94 19.13
CA CYS A 64 -43.95 2.14 20.01
C CYS A 64 -43.94 1.29 21.32
N THR A 65 -44.58 0.12 21.33
CA THR A 65 -44.87 -0.61 22.59
C THR A 65 -43.66 -1.37 23.15
N ASN A 66 -42.64 -1.64 22.33
CA ASN A 66 -41.37 -2.24 22.74
C ASN A 66 -40.19 -1.35 22.32
N THR A 67 -39.80 -0.43 23.21
CA THR A 67 -38.52 0.29 23.12
C THR A 67 -37.36 -0.48 23.77
N THR A 68 -37.65 -1.65 24.33
CA THR A 68 -36.72 -2.58 24.96
C THR A 68 -36.05 -3.50 23.94
N TYR A 69 -34.74 -3.67 24.13
CA TYR A 69 -33.78 -4.31 23.23
C TYR A 69 -34.17 -5.75 22.84
N PRO A 70 -34.40 -6.08 21.55
CA PRO A 70 -34.31 -7.47 21.11
C PRO A 70 -32.84 -7.91 21.14
N GLU A 71 -32.60 -9.15 21.58
CA GLU A 71 -31.29 -9.71 21.89
C GLU A 71 -30.23 -9.48 20.81
N ILE A 72 -29.01 -9.20 21.27
CA ILE A 72 -27.79 -9.08 20.48
C ILE A 72 -27.54 -10.43 19.79
N ASN A 73 -27.53 -10.47 18.45
CA ASN A 73 -27.24 -11.71 17.72
C ASN A 73 -26.55 -11.43 16.35
N PRO A 74 -25.57 -12.21 15.89
CA PRO A 74 -24.45 -12.84 16.59
C PRO A 74 -23.23 -11.89 16.65
N GLN A 75 -22.42 -11.99 17.70
CA GLN A 75 -21.06 -11.46 17.66
C GLN A 75 -20.24 -12.37 16.76
N TYR A 76 -19.62 -11.84 15.71
CA TYR A 76 -18.66 -12.61 14.91
C TYR A 76 -17.33 -12.62 15.66
N PRO A 77 -16.88 -13.75 16.23
CA PRO A 77 -15.52 -13.83 16.74
C PRO A 77 -14.56 -13.67 15.56
N SER A 78 -13.72 -12.64 15.59
CA SER A 78 -12.55 -12.59 14.73
C SER A 78 -11.58 -13.68 15.17
N GLY A 79 -11.10 -14.51 14.26
CA GLY A 79 -10.01 -15.44 14.55
C GLY A 79 -8.77 -14.66 15.02
N GLY A 80 -8.16 -15.11 16.12
CA GLY A 80 -6.86 -14.61 16.58
C GLY A 80 -5.73 -15.36 15.88
N TYR A 81 -4.60 -14.69 15.68
CA TYR A 81 -3.34 -15.36 15.34
C TYR A 81 -2.29 -14.93 16.37
N TYR A 82 -1.41 -15.86 16.72
CA TYR A 82 -0.32 -15.62 17.66
C TYR A 82 0.99 -15.64 16.89
N ILE A 83 1.87 -14.68 17.16
CA ILE A 83 3.20 -14.64 16.55
C ILE A 83 4.24 -14.87 17.64
N GLU A 84 5.13 -15.86 17.47
CA GLU A 84 6.33 -15.97 18.29
C GLU A 84 7.46 -15.16 17.67
N HIS A 85 7.94 -14.13 18.37
CA HIS A 85 8.89 -13.18 17.81
C HIS A 85 10.33 -13.53 18.17
N GLN A 86 11.24 -13.34 17.22
CA GLN A 86 12.69 -13.35 17.46
C GLN A 86 13.20 -11.92 17.60
N PHE A 87 13.78 -11.58 18.76
CA PHE A 87 14.32 -10.24 19.01
C PHE A 87 15.85 -10.27 19.09
N PRO A 88 16.57 -9.49 18.26
CA PRO A 88 18.02 -9.36 18.39
C PRO A 88 18.35 -8.75 19.77
N THR A 89 19.41 -9.21 20.41
CA THR A 89 19.83 -8.81 21.76
C THR A 89 21.25 -8.31 21.79
N GLN A 90 22.15 -8.91 21.01
CA GLN A 90 23.56 -8.54 20.97
C GLN A 90 24.14 -8.77 19.57
N VAL A 91 25.16 -7.98 19.23
CA VAL A 91 26.09 -8.26 18.14
C VAL A 91 27.52 -8.25 18.69
N LEU A 92 28.29 -9.31 18.43
CA LEU A 92 29.67 -9.46 18.86
C LEU A 92 30.59 -9.40 17.64
N TYR A 93 31.64 -8.59 17.64
CA TYR A 93 32.70 -8.56 16.64
C TYR A 93 33.98 -9.25 17.18
N ASN A 94 34.39 -10.35 16.57
CA ASN A 94 35.47 -11.25 17.01
C ASN A 94 35.32 -11.67 18.46
N GLY A 95 34.09 -12.01 18.88
CA GLY A 95 33.77 -12.32 20.27
C GLY A 95 33.72 -11.12 21.21
N ASN A 96 34.11 -9.91 20.76
CA ASN A 96 33.96 -8.68 21.54
C ASN A 96 32.57 -8.09 21.31
N LEU A 97 31.85 -7.77 22.37
CA LEU A 97 30.54 -7.12 22.24
C LEU A 97 30.70 -5.76 21.53
N ILE A 98 29.96 -5.51 20.45
CA ILE A 98 29.92 -4.20 19.75
C ILE A 98 28.54 -3.56 19.77
N PHE A 99 27.50 -4.35 20.02
CA PHE A 99 26.14 -3.87 20.16
C PHE A 99 25.41 -4.73 21.19
N SER A 100 24.61 -4.12 22.04
CA SER A 100 23.61 -4.83 22.83
C SER A 100 22.37 -3.99 22.98
N LEU A 101 21.23 -4.64 23.18
CA LEU A 101 20.02 -3.97 23.61
C LEU A 101 19.48 -4.56 24.90
N THR A 102 18.76 -3.74 25.65
CA THR A 102 18.04 -4.14 26.85
C THR A 102 16.55 -3.92 26.65
N LYS A 103 15.75 -4.72 27.34
CA LYS A 103 14.30 -4.59 27.35
C LYS A 103 13.82 -4.24 28.76
N GLY A 104 12.83 -3.37 28.81
CA GLY A 104 12.03 -3.15 30.00
C GLY A 104 10.72 -3.93 29.93
N ILE A 105 9.94 -3.89 31.01
CA ILE A 105 8.63 -4.53 31.10
C ILE A 105 7.58 -3.68 30.36
N ARG A 106 6.62 -4.29 29.67
CA ARG A 106 5.39 -3.59 29.24
C ARG A 106 4.19 -3.98 30.09
N HIS A 107 3.39 -2.99 30.46
CA HIS A 107 2.17 -3.19 31.24
C HIS A 107 0.88 -3.02 30.41
N ASP A 108 0.98 -2.54 29.16
CA ASP A 108 -0.16 -2.30 28.25
C ASP A 108 -0.53 -3.52 27.38
N VAL A 109 -0.06 -4.70 27.75
CA VAL A 109 -0.27 -5.98 27.03
C VAL A 109 -0.54 -7.11 28.02
N HIS A 110 -1.37 -8.08 27.62
CA HIS A 110 -1.85 -9.15 28.52
C HIS A 110 -0.73 -10.06 29.05
N THR A 111 0.36 -10.25 28.28
CA THR A 111 1.51 -11.08 28.65
C THR A 111 2.80 -10.23 28.79
N ALA A 112 2.90 -9.48 29.89
CA ALA A 112 4.02 -8.57 30.18
C ALA A 112 5.42 -9.22 30.15
N ALA A 113 5.52 -10.52 30.47
CA ALA A 113 6.80 -11.26 30.47
C ALA A 113 7.34 -11.57 29.07
N VAL A 114 6.45 -11.61 28.06
CA VAL A 114 6.77 -11.91 26.65
C VAL A 114 7.05 -10.61 25.87
N ASN A 115 6.44 -9.52 26.29
CA ASN A 115 6.36 -8.28 25.52
C ASN A 115 7.19 -7.18 26.19
N GLY A 116 8.50 -7.14 25.92
CA GLY A 116 9.37 -6.10 26.45
C GLY A 116 9.33 -4.81 25.63
N ARG A 117 9.41 -3.65 26.28
CA ARG A 117 9.66 -2.36 25.60
C ARG A 117 11.15 -2.25 25.31
N LEU A 118 11.54 -1.62 24.20
CA LEU A 118 12.94 -1.29 23.96
C LEU A 118 13.37 -0.25 25.01
N ASP A 119 14.34 -0.58 25.84
CA ASP A 119 14.78 0.26 26.95
C ASP A 119 16.08 0.99 26.58
N GLN A 120 17.12 0.25 26.18
CA GLN A 120 18.40 0.85 25.78
C GLN A 120 19.06 0.11 24.62
N LEU A 121 19.88 0.84 23.86
CA LEU A 121 20.86 0.31 22.92
C LEU A 121 22.24 0.77 23.36
N LEU A 122 23.21 -0.14 23.38
CA LEU A 122 24.59 0.13 23.75
C LEU A 122 25.47 -0.25 22.56
N VAL A 123 26.35 0.65 22.15
CA VAL A 123 27.32 0.45 21.09
C VAL A 123 28.71 0.51 21.70
N TYR A 124 29.58 -0.43 21.34
CA TYR A 124 30.94 -0.53 21.87
C TYR A 124 31.94 -0.58 20.74
N ASN A 125 33.18 -0.19 21.04
CA ASN A 125 34.31 -0.49 20.18
C ASN A 125 34.86 -1.89 20.47
N THR A 126 35.84 -2.30 19.69
CA THR A 126 36.44 -3.64 19.77
C THR A 126 37.27 -3.87 21.04
N LYS A 127 37.55 -2.84 21.84
CA LYS A 127 38.22 -2.93 23.14
C LYS A 127 37.23 -3.11 24.30
N GLY A 128 35.93 -3.19 24.02
CA GLY A 128 34.87 -3.26 25.02
C GLY A 128 34.54 -1.89 25.65
N GLU A 129 35.11 -0.81 25.13
CA GLU A 129 34.78 0.54 25.58
C GLU A 129 33.47 0.94 24.91
N ARG A 130 32.49 1.38 25.71
CA ARG A 130 31.22 1.85 25.17
C ARG A 130 31.44 3.13 24.37
N LEU A 131 30.99 3.15 23.11
CA LEU A 131 30.99 4.31 22.24
C LEU A 131 29.76 5.18 22.49
N ASN A 132 28.57 4.58 22.40
CA ASN A 132 27.30 5.29 22.54
C ASN A 132 26.34 4.48 23.41
N LYS A 133 25.43 5.17 24.10
CA LYS A 133 24.25 4.57 24.74
C LYS A 133 23.02 5.35 24.31
N ILE A 134 22.05 4.67 23.71
CA ILE A 134 20.75 5.24 23.35
C ILE A 134 19.73 4.74 24.37
N VAL A 135 19.09 5.64 25.10
CA VAL A 135 18.06 5.32 26.10
C VAL A 135 16.71 5.78 25.56
N PHE A 136 15.74 4.87 25.57
CA PHE A 136 14.35 5.17 25.25
C PHE A 136 13.61 5.38 26.56
N ASN A 137 13.35 6.63 26.91
CA ASN A 137 12.61 6.98 28.13
C ASN A 137 11.12 6.72 27.89
N ASN A 138 10.73 5.45 27.97
CA ASN A 138 9.38 4.97 27.64
C ASN A 138 8.77 4.07 28.73
N ASP A 139 9.31 4.09 29.95
CA ASP A 139 8.73 3.38 31.10
C ASP A 139 7.53 4.12 31.73
N ASP A 140 6.75 4.75 30.86
CA ASP A 140 5.62 5.62 31.17
C ASP A 140 4.49 5.33 30.17
N TYR A 141 3.28 5.71 30.55
CA TYR A 141 2.08 5.29 29.86
C TYR A 141 1.09 6.45 29.71
N PHE A 142 0.32 6.41 28.61
CA PHE A 142 -0.91 7.17 28.51
C PHE A 142 -1.96 6.58 29.46
N ASN A 143 -2.88 7.42 29.96
CA ASN A 143 -3.96 7.07 30.90
C ASN A 143 -3.49 6.48 32.24
N LEU A 144 -2.28 6.84 32.66
CA LEU A 144 -1.76 6.39 33.95
C LEU A 144 -2.44 7.15 35.09
N ASP A 145 -2.67 8.46 34.91
CA ASP A 145 -3.38 9.36 35.84
C ASP A 145 -2.77 9.34 37.25
N GLY A 146 -1.43 9.36 37.32
CA GLY A 146 -0.66 9.24 38.57
C GLY A 146 -0.79 7.88 39.28
N GLY A 147 -1.51 6.92 38.70
CA GLY A 147 -1.66 5.57 39.22
C GLY A 147 -0.45 4.68 38.97
N ASP A 148 -0.50 3.46 39.54
CA ASP A 148 0.53 2.45 39.30
C ASP A 148 0.19 1.63 38.05
N LYS A 149 1.12 1.63 37.09
CA LYS A 149 1.04 0.89 35.81
C LYS A 149 0.84 -0.62 36.01
N THR A 150 1.24 -1.16 37.16
CA THR A 150 1.07 -2.58 37.51
C THR A 150 -0.36 -2.94 37.93
N THR A 151 -1.16 -1.95 38.32
CA THR A 151 -2.53 -2.14 38.82
C THR A 151 -3.62 -1.78 37.80
N LYS A 152 -3.27 -1.02 36.76
CA LYS A 152 -4.18 -0.63 35.67
C LYS A 152 -4.40 -1.79 34.69
N SER A 153 -5.58 -1.84 34.09
CA SER A 153 -5.87 -2.78 33.00
C SER A 153 -4.96 -2.51 31.80
N PRO A 154 -4.41 -3.55 31.13
CA PRO A 154 -3.65 -3.40 29.89
C PRO A 154 -4.42 -2.74 28.74
N PHE A 155 -5.76 -2.72 28.81
CA PHE A 155 -6.59 -2.03 27.82
C PHE A 155 -6.70 -0.53 28.08
N ASP A 156 -6.46 -0.10 29.32
CA ASP A 156 -6.62 1.29 29.74
C ASP A 156 -5.36 2.11 29.50
N ILE A 157 -4.17 1.51 29.66
CA ILE A 157 -2.89 2.18 29.43
C ILE A 157 -2.29 1.86 28.07
N ARG A 158 -1.40 2.74 27.57
CA ARG A 158 -0.65 2.54 26.31
C ARG A 158 0.78 3.05 26.49
N LEU A 159 1.78 2.31 26.00
CA LEU A 159 3.18 2.71 26.11
C LEU A 159 3.40 4.12 25.52
N LYS A 160 4.12 4.98 26.25
CA LYS A 160 4.37 6.38 25.90
C LYS A 160 5.87 6.64 25.84
N LEU A 161 6.33 7.29 24.77
CA LEU A 161 7.74 7.67 24.61
C LEU A 161 7.94 9.12 25.05
N ASN A 162 8.63 9.36 26.16
CA ASN A 162 8.87 10.71 26.68
C ASN A 162 10.11 11.36 26.04
N SER A 163 11.20 10.61 25.88
CA SER A 163 12.40 11.10 25.22
C SER A 163 13.28 9.97 24.68
N ILE A 164 14.21 10.33 23.80
CA ILE A 164 15.31 9.49 23.35
C ILE A 164 16.61 10.22 23.67
N ASP A 165 17.42 9.65 24.56
CA ASP A 165 18.71 10.20 24.94
C ASP A 165 19.82 9.40 24.26
N ILE A 166 20.76 10.08 23.61
CA ILE A 166 21.90 9.51 22.92
C ILE A 166 23.16 10.00 23.63
N TYR A 167 23.63 9.20 24.59
CA TYR A 167 24.84 9.45 25.36
C TYR A 167 26.08 9.07 24.55
N SER A 168 27.11 9.89 24.71
CA SER A 168 28.48 9.58 24.32
C SER A 168 29.09 8.48 25.20
N SER A 169 30.37 8.17 24.96
CA SER A 169 31.10 7.13 25.68
C SER A 169 31.22 7.40 27.18
N SER A 170 31.29 8.67 27.58
CA SER A 170 31.55 9.10 28.97
C SER A 170 30.29 9.26 29.83
N ASP A 171 29.08 9.10 29.26
CA ASP A 171 27.80 9.48 29.89
C ASP A 171 27.67 10.96 30.31
N VAL A 172 28.66 11.80 29.98
CA VAL A 172 28.64 13.22 30.35
C VAL A 172 27.89 14.04 29.30
N ASP A 173 28.23 13.85 28.03
CA ASP A 173 27.57 14.53 26.91
C ASP A 173 26.51 13.62 26.30
N PHE A 174 25.30 14.15 26.12
CA PHE A 174 24.21 13.46 25.44
C PHE A 174 23.36 14.40 24.60
N GLN A 175 22.82 13.86 23.50
CA GLN A 175 21.82 14.49 22.66
C GLN A 175 20.45 13.94 23.06
N SER A 176 19.45 14.80 23.26
CA SER A 176 18.12 14.36 23.67
C SER A 176 17.05 14.87 22.73
N TYR A 177 16.17 13.98 22.29
CA TYR A 177 14.87 14.31 21.73
C TYR A 177 13.81 14.17 22.81
N SER A 178 12.91 15.14 23.00
CA SER A 178 11.78 14.99 23.94
C SER A 178 10.45 15.28 23.29
N PHE A 179 9.42 14.56 23.74
CA PHE A 179 8.07 14.59 23.19
C PHE A 179 7.08 15.02 24.27
N VAL A 180 6.24 16.00 23.96
CA VAL A 180 5.13 16.42 24.82
C VAL A 180 3.82 16.08 24.15
N TYR A 181 2.91 15.52 24.91
CA TYR A 181 1.58 15.15 24.46
C TYR A 181 0.53 15.98 25.20
N ASN A 182 -0.58 16.28 24.54
CA ASN A 182 -1.73 16.91 25.19
C ASN A 182 -2.42 15.91 26.11
N THR A 183 -2.70 16.31 27.36
CA THR A 183 -3.54 15.54 28.33
C THR A 183 -3.35 14.01 28.27
N PRO A 184 -2.11 13.49 28.35
CA PRO A 184 -1.82 12.07 28.11
C PRO A 184 -2.55 11.13 29.06
N ASP A 185 -2.96 11.60 30.24
CA ASP A 185 -3.71 10.85 31.25
C ASP A 185 -5.21 10.70 30.92
N PHE A 186 -5.72 11.37 29.90
CA PHE A 186 -7.13 11.31 29.51
C PHE A 186 -7.39 10.51 28.22
N VAL A 187 -6.37 9.77 27.77
CA VAL A 187 -6.50 8.83 26.65
C VAL A 187 -7.44 7.69 27.07
N PRO A 188 -8.53 7.38 26.35
CA PRO A 188 -9.50 6.39 26.81
C PRO A 188 -8.99 4.96 26.70
N SER A 189 -9.64 4.04 27.40
CA SER A 189 -9.52 2.60 27.19
C SER A 189 -9.66 2.21 25.72
N ARG A 190 -8.89 1.23 25.26
CA ARG A 190 -9.02 0.62 23.91
C ARG A 190 -10.37 -0.05 23.68
N LEU A 191 -11.09 -0.38 24.77
CA LEU A 191 -12.43 -0.96 24.73
C LEU A 191 -13.54 0.10 24.84
N SER A 192 -13.20 1.38 24.90
CA SER A 192 -14.17 2.45 25.12
C SER A 192 -15.16 2.57 23.95
N LYS A 193 -16.44 2.65 24.30
CA LYS A 193 -17.53 2.92 23.35
C LYS A 193 -17.77 4.42 23.15
N SER A 194 -17.08 5.26 23.92
CA SER A 194 -17.10 6.73 23.88
C SER A 194 -16.34 7.28 22.67
N GLN A 195 -16.77 6.87 21.49
CA GLN A 195 -16.12 7.23 20.23
C GLN A 195 -17.15 7.82 19.25
N ASP A 196 -16.71 8.68 18.35
CA ASP A 196 -17.50 9.33 17.30
C ASP A 196 -17.70 8.40 16.08
N LEU A 197 -18.35 8.88 15.02
CA LEU A 197 -18.68 8.06 13.84
C LEU A 197 -17.46 7.47 13.10
N ILE A 198 -16.23 7.96 13.31
CA ILE A 198 -15.01 7.43 12.68
C ILE A 198 -14.08 6.74 13.68
N GLY A 199 -14.48 6.65 14.95
CA GLY A 199 -13.77 5.91 15.99
C GLY A 199 -12.87 6.75 16.91
N LEU A 200 -12.90 8.09 16.81
CA LEU A 200 -12.13 8.96 17.70
C LEU A 200 -12.86 9.18 19.03
N TYR A 201 -12.11 9.36 20.11
CA TYR A 201 -12.68 9.58 21.43
C TYR A 201 -13.53 10.86 21.48
N ASN A 202 -14.76 10.75 21.99
CA ASN A 202 -15.68 11.88 22.10
C ASN A 202 -16.16 12.18 23.53
N GLY A 203 -15.66 11.45 24.53
CA GLY A 203 -16.01 11.66 25.94
C GLY A 203 -17.47 11.40 26.32
N LYS A 204 -18.30 10.84 25.43
CA LYS A 204 -19.71 10.55 25.72
C LYS A 204 -19.87 9.20 26.42
N SER A 205 -20.72 9.11 27.43
CA SER A 205 -21.01 7.84 28.12
C SER A 205 -21.89 6.94 27.25
N ASN A 206 -21.27 6.08 26.45
CA ASN A 206 -21.94 5.18 25.51
C ASN A 206 -21.88 3.73 26.00
N ASN A 207 -23.03 3.05 26.06
CA ASN A 207 -23.10 1.62 26.38
C ASN A 207 -23.12 0.72 25.14
N VAL A 208 -23.31 1.32 23.95
CA VAL A 208 -23.41 0.68 22.63
C VAL A 208 -22.71 1.56 21.60
N LEU A 209 -22.55 1.10 20.37
CA LEU A 209 -21.93 1.88 19.28
C LEU A 209 -22.93 2.31 18.19
N TYR A 210 -24.07 1.62 18.06
CA TYR A 210 -25.12 2.07 17.16
C TYR A 210 -25.79 3.35 17.70
N PRO A 211 -26.12 4.33 16.85
CA PRO A 211 -26.61 5.64 17.31
C PRO A 211 -28.09 5.62 17.72
N LYS A 212 -28.52 6.73 18.36
CA LYS A 212 -29.93 7.03 18.62
C LYS A 212 -30.71 7.15 17.30
N ALA A 213 -31.95 6.66 17.27
CA ALA A 213 -32.85 6.81 16.13
C ALA A 213 -34.20 7.40 16.59
N ILE A 214 -34.76 8.31 15.78
CA ILE A 214 -36.08 8.92 16.02
C ILE A 214 -36.94 8.63 14.79
N LEU A 215 -38.10 8.00 15.00
CA LEU A 215 -39.05 7.67 13.95
C LEU A 215 -40.45 8.11 14.37
N GLY A 216 -40.93 9.22 13.82
CA GLY A 216 -42.17 9.85 14.27
C GLY A 216 -42.07 10.22 15.76
N SER A 217 -43.00 9.72 16.58
CA SER A 217 -42.99 9.87 18.04
C SER A 217 -42.13 8.83 18.77
N CYS A 218 -41.65 7.79 18.10
CA CYS A 218 -40.83 6.75 18.73
C CYS A 218 -39.37 7.21 18.87
N VAL A 219 -38.80 7.06 20.07
CA VAL A 219 -37.39 7.36 20.35
C VAL A 219 -36.66 6.08 20.75
N PHE A 220 -35.74 5.63 19.90
CA PHE A 220 -34.87 4.48 20.15
C PHE A 220 -33.51 4.96 20.65
N GLN A 221 -33.21 4.71 21.92
CA GLN A 221 -31.94 5.11 22.54
C GLN A 221 -30.75 4.38 21.89
N GLY A 222 -29.59 5.02 21.90
CA GLY A 222 -28.34 4.51 21.35
C GLY A 222 -27.15 5.34 21.81
N ALA A 223 -26.03 5.24 21.11
CA ALA A 223 -24.83 6.02 21.38
C ALA A 223 -24.99 7.49 20.95
N ASN A 224 -24.39 8.42 21.70
CA ASN A 224 -24.04 9.73 21.16
C ASN A 224 -22.69 9.62 20.44
N ARG A 225 -22.74 9.81 19.12
CA ARG A 225 -21.59 9.70 18.20
C ARG A 225 -21.11 11.07 17.70
N ASP A 226 -21.58 12.15 18.32
CA ASP A 226 -21.17 13.51 17.96
C ASP A 226 -19.67 13.68 18.27
N PRO A 227 -18.91 14.37 17.39
CA PRO A 227 -17.51 14.63 17.63
C PRO A 227 -17.33 15.64 18.78
N VAL A 228 -16.21 15.51 19.51
CA VAL A 228 -15.79 16.45 20.56
C VAL A 228 -14.29 16.67 20.45
N SER A 229 -13.87 17.82 19.91
CA SER A 229 -12.45 18.08 19.61
C SER A 229 -11.54 18.08 20.83
N SER A 230 -12.05 18.58 21.97
CA SER A 230 -11.34 18.60 23.26
C SER A 230 -11.28 17.23 23.97
N SER A 231 -11.80 16.19 23.33
CA SER A 231 -11.63 14.80 23.76
C SER A 231 -10.76 14.05 22.76
N ALA A 232 -10.94 14.33 21.46
CA ALA A 232 -10.13 13.76 20.40
C ALA A 232 -8.64 14.19 20.48
N ASP A 233 -8.33 15.30 21.16
CA ASP A 233 -6.98 15.84 21.32
C ASP A 233 -6.20 15.20 22.48
N ASN A 234 -6.80 14.31 23.26
CA ASN A 234 -6.08 13.59 24.31
C ASN A 234 -5.03 12.65 23.72
N GLY A 235 -3.79 12.76 24.19
CA GLY A 235 -2.65 11.95 23.79
C GLY A 235 -1.99 12.37 22.47
N ILE A 236 -2.41 13.47 21.83
CA ILE A 236 -1.79 13.95 20.59
C ILE A 236 -0.44 14.62 20.87
N LEU A 237 0.53 14.44 19.99
CA LEU A 237 1.85 15.06 20.09
C LEU A 237 1.74 16.58 19.87
N THR A 238 2.18 17.39 20.83
CA THR A 238 2.13 18.86 20.74
C THR A 238 3.49 19.52 20.66
N LYS A 239 4.57 18.86 21.08
CA LYS A 239 5.92 19.41 20.98
C LYS A 239 6.98 18.34 20.79
N ILE A 240 7.95 18.62 19.92
CA ILE A 240 9.21 17.87 19.78
C ILE A 240 10.35 18.84 20.09
N THR A 241 11.15 18.54 21.11
CA THR A 241 12.42 19.23 21.37
C THR A 241 13.55 18.43 20.75
N TYR A 242 14.44 19.07 19.99
CA TYR A 242 15.55 18.43 19.30
C TYR A 242 16.84 18.48 20.13
N PRO A 243 17.88 17.69 19.76
CA PRO A 243 19.20 17.76 20.40
C PRO A 243 19.84 19.15 20.41
N THR A 244 19.52 19.98 19.43
CA THR A 244 19.93 21.39 19.35
C THR A 244 19.20 22.28 20.36
N ARG A 245 18.33 21.71 21.22
CA ARG A 245 17.45 22.36 22.21
C ARG A 245 16.39 23.30 21.63
N GLY A 246 16.47 23.64 20.35
CA GLY A 246 15.32 24.14 19.60
C GLY A 246 14.17 23.14 19.59
N PHE A 247 12.95 23.61 19.33
CA PHE A 247 11.77 22.75 19.37
C PHE A 247 10.73 23.15 18.33
N THR A 248 9.96 22.16 17.86
CA THR A 248 8.76 22.38 17.05
C THR A 248 7.53 22.18 17.92
N GLN A 249 6.57 23.09 17.86
CA GLN A 249 5.28 23.02 18.54
C GLN A 249 4.14 22.94 17.53
N TYR A 250 3.21 22.01 17.77
CA TYR A 250 2.06 21.73 16.92
C TYR A 250 0.78 22.11 17.65
N TYR A 251 -0.11 22.78 16.93
CA TYR A 251 -1.40 23.21 17.46
C TYR A 251 -2.53 22.68 16.59
N TYR A 252 -3.49 22.04 17.25
CA TYR A 252 -4.60 21.36 16.61
C TYR A 252 -5.92 22.08 16.87
N GLU A 253 -6.82 22.00 15.90
CA GLU A 253 -8.22 22.39 16.06
C GLU A 253 -9.13 21.27 15.54
N GLY A 254 -10.40 21.31 15.95
CA GLY A 254 -11.43 20.43 15.42
C GLY A 254 -11.77 20.74 13.96
N ASN A 255 -12.09 19.70 13.20
CA ASN A 255 -12.59 19.85 11.84
C ASN A 255 -13.94 20.55 11.83
N ARG A 256 -14.21 21.40 10.84
CA ARG A 256 -15.50 22.10 10.72
C ARG A 256 -16.00 22.17 9.29
N ASP A 257 -17.31 21.97 9.12
CA ASP A 257 -18.01 22.17 7.86
C ASP A 257 -18.25 23.67 7.55
N ASP A 258 -18.83 23.98 6.40
CA ASP A 258 -19.11 25.35 5.93
C ASP A 258 -20.18 26.06 6.75
N ASN A 259 -21.03 25.31 7.44
CA ASN A 259 -21.99 25.82 8.41
C ASN A 259 -21.35 26.02 9.79
N ASN A 260 -20.04 25.81 9.90
CA ASN A 260 -19.25 25.88 11.12
C ASN A 260 -19.62 24.81 12.17
N ASN A 261 -20.32 23.74 11.76
CA ASN A 261 -20.55 22.56 12.60
C ASN A 261 -19.24 21.82 12.82
N LEU A 262 -19.10 21.22 14.00
CA LEU A 262 -17.93 20.40 14.32
C LEU A 262 -18.05 19.04 13.62
N GLU A 263 -16.98 18.64 12.96
CA GLU A 263 -16.84 17.36 12.28
C GLU A 263 -15.80 16.48 13.00
N PRO A 264 -15.87 15.15 12.84
CA PRO A 264 -14.87 14.24 13.39
C PRO A 264 -13.44 14.57 12.94
N GLY A 265 -12.46 14.32 13.82
CA GLY A 265 -11.05 14.52 13.53
C GLY A 265 -10.46 15.85 13.98
N LEU A 266 -9.12 15.87 14.00
CA LEU A 266 -8.30 17.03 14.31
C LEU A 266 -7.43 17.38 13.13
N ARG A 267 -7.05 18.66 13.05
CA ARG A 267 -6.13 19.18 12.03
C ARG A 267 -5.20 20.20 12.62
N ILE A 268 -4.00 20.29 12.07
CA ILE A 268 -2.98 21.25 12.51
C ILE A 268 -3.35 22.63 11.93
N TYR A 269 -3.60 23.63 12.77
CA TYR A 269 -3.80 25.00 12.30
C TYR A 269 -2.55 25.87 12.46
N LYS A 270 -1.56 25.42 13.23
CA LYS A 270 -0.31 26.16 13.45
C LYS A 270 0.84 25.22 13.79
N ILE A 271 2.02 25.51 13.23
CA ILE A 271 3.30 24.88 13.57
C ILE A 271 4.29 26.01 13.84
N GLU A 272 4.98 25.98 14.97
CA GLU A 272 6.00 26.97 15.34
C GLU A 272 7.31 26.26 15.63
N ASP A 273 8.37 26.69 14.96
CA ASP A 273 9.73 26.21 15.15
C ASP A 273 10.50 27.27 15.95
N TYR A 274 11.20 26.85 17.00
CA TYR A 274 11.90 27.72 17.95
C TYR A 274 13.38 27.33 18.06
N LYS A 275 14.23 28.32 18.31
CA LYS A 275 15.65 28.14 18.66
C LYS A 275 15.79 27.67 20.11
N GLU A 276 16.99 27.25 20.50
CA GLU A 276 17.31 26.93 21.90
C GLU A 276 17.01 28.08 22.87
N THR A 277 17.25 29.32 22.43
CA THR A 277 17.03 30.54 23.21
C THR A 277 15.55 30.80 23.53
N GLY A 278 14.63 30.04 22.93
CA GLY A 278 13.18 30.27 23.01
C GLY A 278 12.67 31.27 21.97
N ASP A 279 13.55 31.82 21.15
CA ASP A 279 13.17 32.72 20.06
C ASP A 279 12.49 31.95 18.92
N LEU A 280 11.46 32.55 18.32
CA LEU A 280 10.79 31.99 17.14
C LEU A 280 11.78 31.94 15.95
N PHE A 281 11.87 30.80 15.28
CA PHE A 281 12.66 30.62 14.06
C PHE A 281 11.79 30.69 12.81
N SER A 282 10.65 29.99 12.82
CA SER A 282 9.65 30.07 11.76
C SER A 282 8.28 29.67 12.27
N LYS A 283 7.23 30.17 11.63
CA LYS A 283 5.84 29.80 11.95
C LYS A 283 5.08 29.48 10.67
N ARG A 284 4.37 28.37 10.64
CA ARG A 284 3.41 28.02 9.59
C ARG A 284 2.00 28.05 10.16
N THR A 285 1.07 28.72 9.49
CA THR A 285 -0.35 28.71 9.88
C THR A 285 -1.20 28.17 8.75
N TYR A 286 -2.19 27.35 9.10
CA TYR A 286 -3.16 26.77 8.19
C TYR A 286 -4.56 27.28 8.53
N SER A 287 -5.22 27.92 7.57
CA SER A 287 -6.63 28.29 7.67
C SER A 287 -7.46 27.48 6.68
N TYR A 288 -8.33 26.63 7.21
CA TYR A 288 -9.18 25.74 6.43
C TYR A 288 -10.48 26.44 6.07
N VAL A 289 -10.37 27.40 5.16
CA VAL A 289 -11.47 28.24 4.69
C VAL A 289 -11.48 28.32 3.17
N ASN A 290 -12.65 28.58 2.60
CA ASN A 290 -12.80 28.98 1.20
C ASN A 290 -12.48 30.47 1.03
N GLU A 291 -12.55 30.96 -0.21
CA GLU A 291 -12.26 32.37 -0.54
C GLU A 291 -13.19 33.38 0.14
N GLN A 292 -14.38 32.95 0.57
CA GLN A 292 -15.35 33.76 1.29
C GLN A 292 -15.11 33.74 2.81
N GLY A 293 -14.10 33.02 3.29
CA GLY A 293 -13.79 32.85 4.71
C GLY A 293 -14.63 31.79 5.43
N LEU A 294 -15.51 31.07 4.73
CA LEU A 294 -16.28 29.96 5.31
C LEU A 294 -15.39 28.72 5.46
N LYS A 295 -15.59 27.95 6.52
CA LYS A 295 -14.81 26.74 6.77
C LYS A 295 -14.94 25.72 5.62
N SER A 296 -13.84 25.05 5.29
CA SER A 296 -13.73 24.22 4.08
C SER A 296 -13.80 22.71 4.35
N GLY A 297 -13.91 22.31 5.61
CA GLY A 297 -13.98 20.90 5.98
C GLY A 297 -15.25 20.24 5.48
N ARG A 298 -15.12 18.96 5.16
CA ARG A 298 -16.23 18.12 4.71
C ARG A 298 -16.01 16.72 5.21
N THR A 299 -17.00 16.20 5.90
CA THR A 299 -17.06 14.77 6.19
C THR A 299 -17.52 14.03 4.95
N ASN A 300 -16.76 13.02 4.61
CA ASN A 300 -16.95 12.22 3.43
C ASN A 300 -17.75 10.97 3.82
N SER A 301 -18.95 10.82 3.27
CA SER A 301 -19.79 9.62 3.46
C SER A 301 -19.80 9.07 4.89
N LEU A 302 -20.43 9.81 5.81
CA LEU A 302 -20.76 9.20 7.10
C LEU A 302 -21.57 7.92 6.84
N PRO A 303 -21.23 6.81 7.52
CA PRO A 303 -21.99 5.57 7.36
C PRO A 303 -23.45 5.84 7.71
N SER A 304 -24.37 5.34 6.90
CA SER A 304 -25.77 5.35 7.28
C SER A 304 -26.02 4.25 8.31
N LEU A 305 -25.93 4.64 9.58
CA LEU A 305 -26.03 3.71 10.72
C LEU A 305 -27.47 3.45 11.17
N VAL A 306 -28.46 4.13 10.58
CA VAL A 306 -29.89 3.97 10.87
C VAL A 306 -30.67 3.95 9.57
N SER A 307 -31.50 2.93 9.37
CA SER A 307 -32.34 2.81 8.18
C SER A 307 -33.69 2.18 8.50
N THR A 308 -34.73 2.60 7.78
CA THR A 308 -36.06 1.98 7.81
C THR A 308 -36.32 1.26 6.49
N VAL A 309 -36.66 -0.02 6.56
CA VAL A 309 -37.00 -0.83 5.38
C VAL A 309 -38.45 -1.30 5.50
N THR A 310 -39.22 -1.11 4.43
CA THR A 310 -40.58 -1.65 4.32
C THR A 310 -40.54 -3.00 3.62
N PHE A 311 -41.25 -3.99 4.15
CA PHE A 311 -41.39 -5.31 3.54
C PHE A 311 -42.83 -5.81 3.62
N ASN A 312 -43.26 -6.61 2.65
CA ASN A 312 -44.60 -7.18 2.62
C ASN A 312 -44.59 -8.52 3.36
N GLY A 313 -45.46 -8.67 4.36
CA GLY A 313 -45.71 -9.94 5.03
C GLY A 313 -46.56 -10.89 4.19
N ARG A 314 -46.64 -12.15 4.61
CA ARG A 314 -47.44 -13.19 3.94
C ARG A 314 -48.96 -12.95 4.03
N ASP A 315 -49.37 -12.04 4.90
CA ASP A 315 -50.74 -11.60 5.15
C ASP A 315 -51.14 -10.38 4.30
N ASN A 316 -50.34 -10.01 3.29
CA ASN A 316 -50.49 -8.80 2.46
C ASN A 316 -50.40 -7.48 3.23
N ASN A 317 -49.94 -7.49 4.48
CA ASN A 317 -49.67 -6.28 5.23
C ASN A 317 -48.23 -5.78 4.98
N SER A 318 -48.08 -4.45 4.96
CA SER A 318 -46.76 -3.80 4.89
C SER A 318 -46.21 -3.59 6.29
N TYR A 319 -45.04 -4.16 6.56
CA TYR A 319 -44.32 -4.01 7.81
C TYR A 319 -43.12 -3.09 7.64
N GLN A 320 -42.78 -2.33 8.69
CA GLN A 320 -41.56 -1.54 8.72
C GLN A 320 -40.55 -2.17 9.68
N ARG A 321 -39.27 -2.11 9.32
CA ARG A 321 -38.15 -2.59 10.12
C ARG A 321 -37.12 -1.49 10.29
N LEU A 322 -36.75 -1.21 11.53
CA LEU A 322 -35.64 -0.34 11.86
C LEU A 322 -34.35 -1.18 11.95
N ILE A 323 -33.33 -0.79 11.18
CA ILE A 323 -32.00 -1.40 11.19
C ILE A 323 -31.02 -0.37 11.73
N ARG A 324 -30.24 -0.77 12.73
CA ARG A 324 -29.17 0.05 13.30
C ARG A 324 -27.85 -0.72 13.31
N ASN A 325 -26.79 -0.08 12.82
CA ASN A 325 -25.47 -0.66 12.66
C ASN A 325 -24.42 0.16 13.44
N SER A 326 -23.29 -0.48 13.76
CA SER A 326 -22.12 0.20 14.36
C SER A 326 -20.83 0.08 13.57
N GLY A 327 -20.90 -0.44 12.34
CA GLY A 327 -19.72 -0.65 11.50
C GLY A 327 -19.17 0.64 10.89
N ILE A 328 -17.84 0.76 10.84
CA ILE A 328 -17.12 1.80 10.10
C ILE A 328 -17.15 1.43 8.60
N PRO A 329 -17.28 2.38 7.66
CA PRO A 329 -17.09 2.09 6.25
C PRO A 329 -15.74 1.40 6.01
N LYS A 330 -15.73 0.33 5.22
CA LYS A 330 -14.49 -0.33 4.79
C LYS A 330 -14.07 0.29 3.45
N GLY A 331 -12.86 0.85 3.38
CA GLY A 331 -12.31 1.43 2.16
C GLY A 331 -11.04 2.23 2.44
N GLU A 332 -10.24 2.47 1.41
CA GLU A 332 -8.94 3.17 1.50
C GLU A 332 -9.05 4.70 1.42
N LEU A 333 -10.27 5.26 1.38
CA LEU A 333 -10.50 6.70 1.19
C LEU A 333 -10.64 7.45 2.52
N PRO A 334 -10.16 8.71 2.62
CA PRO A 334 -10.23 9.50 3.85
C PRO A 334 -11.67 9.90 4.21
N ASN A 335 -12.01 9.76 5.50
CA ASN A 335 -13.32 10.14 6.05
C ASN A 335 -13.56 11.65 6.14
N ILE A 336 -12.50 12.46 6.09
CA ILE A 336 -12.57 13.92 6.12
C ILE A 336 -11.68 14.46 4.99
N TYR A 337 -12.17 15.46 4.27
CA TYR A 337 -11.36 16.24 3.32
C TYR A 337 -11.63 17.73 3.48
N TYR A 338 -10.78 18.53 2.85
CA TYR A 338 -10.90 19.99 2.83
C TYR A 338 -11.05 20.46 1.39
N LYS A 339 -12.02 21.32 1.12
CA LYS A 339 -12.14 21.97 -0.21
C LYS A 339 -10.98 22.92 -0.48
N SER A 340 -10.43 23.52 0.58
CA SER A 340 -9.33 24.46 0.48
C SER A 340 -8.57 24.64 1.80
N VAL A 341 -7.28 24.96 1.72
CA VAL A 341 -6.40 25.23 2.86
C VAL A 341 -5.50 26.42 2.50
N LYS A 342 -5.56 27.49 3.28
CA LYS A 342 -4.64 28.63 3.21
C LYS A 342 -3.43 28.36 4.09
N GLU A 343 -2.24 28.27 3.52
CA GLU A 343 -0.97 28.21 4.26
C GLU A 343 -0.26 29.56 4.21
N ILE A 344 0.25 30.00 5.36
CA ILE A 344 1.10 31.20 5.49
C ILE A 344 2.38 30.78 6.21
N ILE A 345 3.54 31.17 5.67
CA ILE A 345 4.86 30.85 6.23
C ILE A 345 5.53 32.15 6.66
N TYR A 346 5.76 32.27 7.96
CA TYR A 346 6.42 33.41 8.59
C TYR A 346 7.88 33.09 8.94
N ASN A 347 8.75 34.06 8.74
CA ASN A 347 10.14 34.03 9.20
C ASN A 347 10.25 34.32 10.72
N GLU A 348 11.48 34.40 11.23
CA GLU A 348 11.78 34.70 12.63
C GLU A 348 11.28 36.07 13.12
N ASN A 349 11.13 37.05 12.22
CA ASN A 349 10.61 38.39 12.51
C ASN A 349 9.07 38.45 12.48
N GLY A 350 8.40 37.34 12.14
CA GLY A 350 6.95 37.31 11.96
C GLY A 350 6.46 37.92 10.63
N GLU A 351 7.36 38.12 9.67
CA GLU A 351 7.07 38.59 8.31
C GLU A 351 6.81 37.38 7.41
N SER A 352 5.96 37.52 6.39
CA SER A 352 5.59 36.44 5.48
C SER A 352 5.44 36.97 4.08
N ASN A 353 6.16 36.40 3.11
CA ASN A 353 6.15 36.78 1.68
C ASN A 353 4.83 36.50 0.93
N GLY A 354 3.71 36.39 1.65
CA GLY A 354 2.39 36.07 1.14
C GLY A 354 1.87 34.71 1.63
N TYR A 355 1.05 34.03 0.82
CA TYR A 355 0.39 32.78 1.21
C TYR A 355 0.03 31.90 0.02
N THR A 356 -0.20 30.60 0.28
CA THR A 356 -0.68 29.65 -0.72
C THR A 356 -2.07 29.14 -0.34
N PHE A 357 -3.05 29.22 -1.25
CA PHE A 357 -4.32 28.51 -1.17
C PHE A 357 -4.22 27.20 -1.95
N TYR A 358 -4.20 26.09 -1.24
CA TYR A 358 -4.39 24.76 -1.81
C TYR A 358 -5.88 24.50 -1.95
N LYS A 359 -6.39 24.27 -3.15
CA LYS A 359 -7.79 23.90 -3.42
C LYS A 359 -7.84 22.46 -3.89
N PHE A 360 -8.90 21.75 -3.51
CA PHE A 360 -9.09 20.34 -3.83
C PHE A 360 -10.48 20.12 -4.40
N TYR A 361 -10.59 19.11 -5.26
CA TYR A 361 -11.89 18.72 -5.80
C TYR A 361 -12.82 18.19 -4.69
N PRO A 362 -14.06 18.69 -4.61
CA PRO A 362 -15.00 18.26 -3.60
C PRO A 362 -15.55 16.86 -3.88
N ALA A 363 -15.82 16.08 -2.84
CA ALA A 363 -16.35 14.72 -2.95
C ALA A 363 -17.86 14.64 -3.30
N SER A 364 -18.48 15.76 -3.73
CA SER A 364 -19.95 15.96 -3.72
C SER A 364 -20.76 15.11 -4.72
N SER A 365 -20.13 14.23 -5.49
CA SER A 365 -20.80 13.40 -6.50
C SER A 365 -20.45 11.91 -6.41
N GLY A 366 -19.41 11.56 -5.65
CA GLY A 366 -18.84 10.21 -5.64
C GLY A 366 -19.45 9.36 -4.54
N MET A 367 -19.26 9.79 -3.30
CA MET A 367 -19.41 8.94 -2.11
C MET A 367 -20.80 9.09 -1.51
N GLN A 368 -21.65 8.11 -1.77
CA GLN A 368 -22.90 7.89 -1.05
C GLN A 368 -22.79 6.55 -0.34
N SER A 369 -23.15 6.51 0.95
CA SER A 369 -23.33 5.26 1.69
C SER A 369 -24.57 4.56 1.16
N TRP A 370 -24.39 3.55 0.31
CA TRP A 370 -25.49 2.68 -0.11
C TRP A 370 -25.63 1.53 0.85
N ILE A 371 -26.82 1.38 1.42
CA ILE A 371 -27.13 0.23 2.25
C ILE A 371 -27.73 -0.84 1.34
N VAL A 372 -26.94 -1.85 0.99
CA VAL A 372 -27.45 -3.04 0.29
C VAL A 372 -27.26 -4.25 1.18
N SER A 373 -28.28 -5.12 1.27
CA SER A 373 -28.19 -6.39 1.98
C SER A 373 -26.92 -7.14 1.55
N PRO A 374 -26.02 -7.56 2.48
CA PRO A 374 -26.16 -7.65 3.94
C PRO A 374 -25.88 -6.36 4.77
N TYR A 375 -26.40 -5.22 4.33
CA TYR A 375 -26.38 -3.89 4.97
C TYR A 375 -24.98 -3.37 5.29
N GLU A 376 -24.04 -3.61 4.38
CA GLU A 376 -22.70 -3.03 4.40
C GLU A 376 -22.72 -1.61 3.84
N ASN A 377 -21.86 -0.73 4.36
CA ASN A 377 -21.69 0.62 3.82
C ASN A 377 -20.80 0.54 2.56
N TYR A 378 -21.40 0.69 1.38
CA TYR A 378 -20.65 0.83 0.13
C TYR A 378 -20.43 2.29 -0.22
N ILE A 379 -19.31 2.56 -0.88
CA ILE A 379 -18.93 3.89 -1.30
C ILE A 379 -18.69 3.87 -2.81
N ASN A 380 -19.47 4.62 -3.57
CA ASN A 380 -19.12 4.99 -4.94
C ASN A 380 -18.04 6.09 -4.86
N SER A 381 -17.01 6.17 -5.69
CA SER A 381 -16.01 7.24 -5.55
C SER A 381 -15.76 7.94 -6.87
N ASP A 382 -15.70 9.27 -6.83
CA ASP A 382 -15.17 10.05 -7.93
C ASP A 382 -13.65 10.09 -7.76
N VAL A 383 -12.91 9.71 -8.81
CA VAL A 383 -11.45 9.60 -8.80
C VAL A 383 -10.72 10.89 -8.51
N GLU A 384 -11.37 12.04 -8.68
CA GLU A 384 -10.75 13.33 -8.37
C GLU A 384 -10.99 13.77 -6.93
N SER A 385 -11.86 13.09 -6.16
CA SER A 385 -12.19 13.49 -4.79
C SER A 385 -10.93 13.62 -3.94
N GLY A 386 -10.70 14.80 -3.36
CA GLY A 386 -9.52 15.09 -2.56
C GLY A 386 -8.22 15.26 -3.35
N LYS A 387 -8.23 15.13 -4.68
CA LYS A 387 -7.08 15.48 -5.52
C LYS A 387 -6.94 17.00 -5.66
N PRO A 388 -5.71 17.52 -5.86
CA PRO A 388 -5.49 18.95 -6.09
C PRO A 388 -6.33 19.48 -7.24
N LEU A 389 -7.02 20.61 -7.02
CA LEU A 389 -7.76 21.39 -8.01
C LEU A 389 -6.92 22.58 -8.45
N SER A 390 -6.39 23.35 -7.49
CA SER A 390 -5.42 24.40 -7.79
C SER A 390 -4.51 24.71 -6.59
N ASN A 391 -3.35 25.31 -6.85
CA ASN A 391 -2.46 25.89 -5.85
C ASN A 391 -2.21 27.36 -6.21
N ASP A 392 -2.81 28.26 -5.43
CA ASP A 392 -2.83 29.69 -5.76
C ASP A 392 -1.93 30.42 -4.78
N ARG A 393 -0.86 31.03 -5.26
CA ARG A 393 0.13 31.76 -4.46
C ARG A 393 -0.11 33.25 -4.59
N TYR A 394 -0.12 33.94 -3.46
CA TYR A 394 -0.32 35.37 -3.35
C TYR A 394 0.85 35.99 -2.59
N SER A 395 1.15 37.26 -2.85
CA SER A 395 2.08 38.09 -2.09
C SER A 395 1.41 38.70 -0.85
N GLU A 396 2.18 39.45 -0.05
CA GLU A 396 1.71 40.03 1.22
C GLU A 396 0.56 41.04 1.04
N ASP A 397 0.54 41.75 -0.08
CA ASP A 397 -0.48 42.72 -0.49
C ASP A 397 -1.77 42.06 -1.04
N ASN A 398 -1.84 40.73 -1.01
CA ASN A 398 -2.89 39.90 -1.62
C ASN A 398 -2.92 39.95 -3.16
N SER A 399 -1.85 40.39 -3.82
CA SER A 399 -1.70 40.23 -5.26
C SER A 399 -1.38 38.78 -5.60
N MET A 400 -2.02 38.23 -6.63
CA MET A 400 -1.73 36.86 -7.08
C MET A 400 -0.34 36.82 -7.74
N VAL A 401 0.48 35.83 -7.38
CA VAL A 401 1.86 35.62 -7.85
C VAL A 401 1.93 34.43 -8.81
N SER A 402 1.22 33.35 -8.50
CA SER A 402 1.10 32.21 -9.42
C SER A 402 -0.14 31.37 -9.14
N GLU A 403 -0.65 30.68 -10.14
CA GLU A 403 -1.74 29.71 -10.04
C GLU A 403 -1.35 28.43 -10.79
N ASP A 404 -1.33 27.30 -10.09
CA ASP A 404 -1.21 25.97 -10.71
C ASP A 404 -2.60 25.32 -10.68
N THR A 405 -3.29 25.13 -11.81
CA THR A 405 -4.59 24.41 -11.87
C THR A 405 -4.42 23.01 -12.44
N TYR A 406 -5.23 22.06 -11.94
CA TYR A 406 -5.15 20.65 -12.28
C TYR A 406 -6.51 20.18 -12.77
N SER A 407 -6.54 19.39 -13.84
CA SER A 407 -7.71 18.64 -14.27
C SER A 407 -7.37 17.16 -14.40
N TYR A 408 -8.38 16.29 -14.33
CA TYR A 408 -8.20 14.85 -14.37
C TYR A 408 -8.97 14.22 -15.53
N PHE A 409 -8.32 13.28 -16.22
CA PHE A 409 -8.99 12.37 -17.13
C PHE A 409 -9.75 11.33 -16.31
N LYS A 410 -11.02 11.12 -16.61
CA LYS A 410 -11.87 10.13 -15.95
C LYS A 410 -12.50 9.21 -16.97
N ASN A 411 -12.36 7.91 -16.74
CA ASN A 411 -13.20 6.91 -17.37
C ASN A 411 -14.00 6.16 -16.30
N TYR A 412 -15.31 6.22 -16.39
CA TYR A 412 -16.23 5.53 -15.50
C TYR A 412 -16.66 4.21 -16.13
N GLN A 413 -16.10 3.10 -15.64
CA GLN A 413 -16.57 1.75 -15.96
C GLN A 413 -17.20 1.16 -14.70
N GLY A 414 -18.51 1.39 -14.53
CA GLY A 414 -19.27 0.75 -13.47
C GLY A 414 -19.66 -0.65 -13.89
N VAL A 415 -19.10 -1.69 -13.27
CA VAL A 415 -19.56 -3.08 -13.45
C VAL A 415 -20.32 -3.49 -12.20
N TYR A 416 -21.54 -3.99 -12.37
CA TYR A 416 -22.25 -4.66 -11.29
C TYR A 416 -21.86 -6.13 -11.31
N THR A 417 -21.30 -6.61 -10.20
CA THR A 417 -21.08 -8.03 -9.98
C THR A 417 -22.12 -8.53 -8.99
N GLU A 418 -22.88 -9.56 -9.35
CA GLU A 418 -23.84 -10.18 -8.45
C GLU A 418 -23.22 -11.45 -7.87
N GLY A 419 -23.04 -11.48 -6.55
CA GLY A 419 -22.60 -12.64 -5.79
C GLY A 419 -23.73 -13.23 -4.95
N LEU A 420 -23.65 -14.52 -4.64
CA LEU A 420 -24.60 -15.20 -3.76
C LEU A 420 -23.92 -15.46 -2.41
N VAL A 421 -24.51 -15.00 -1.31
CA VAL A 421 -23.98 -15.23 0.05
C VAL A 421 -24.90 -16.16 0.83
N LEU A 422 -24.28 -17.15 1.46
CA LEU A 422 -24.89 -18.12 2.36
C LEU A 422 -24.32 -17.93 3.76
N TYR A 423 -25.15 -18.09 4.78
CA TYR A 423 -24.72 -18.10 6.17
C TYR A 423 -25.32 -19.29 6.90
N LEU A 424 -24.58 -19.81 7.89
CA LEU A 424 -25.05 -20.85 8.79
C LEU A 424 -26.16 -20.28 9.67
N ASN A 425 -27.33 -20.89 9.66
CA ASN A 425 -28.42 -20.52 10.55
C ASN A 425 -29.25 -21.75 10.91
N GLU A 426 -29.05 -22.21 12.13
CA GLU A 426 -29.66 -23.41 12.71
C GLU A 426 -31.20 -23.34 12.76
N ASN A 427 -31.80 -22.15 12.66
CA ASN A 427 -33.25 -21.98 12.64
C ASN A 427 -33.90 -22.35 11.28
N TYR A 428 -33.11 -22.57 10.23
CA TYR A 428 -33.61 -22.87 8.87
C TYR A 428 -33.52 -24.36 8.48
N ASN A 429 -33.39 -25.26 9.47
CA ASN A 429 -33.24 -26.72 9.32
C ASN A 429 -34.29 -27.46 8.44
N ASN A 430 -35.33 -26.78 7.94
CA ASN A 430 -36.46 -27.38 7.23
C ASN A 430 -36.55 -27.03 5.73
N ASN A 431 -35.61 -26.26 5.15
CA ASN A 431 -35.66 -25.90 3.73
C ASN A 431 -34.37 -26.29 2.99
N GLU A 432 -34.50 -26.99 1.86
CA GLU A 432 -33.40 -27.21 0.91
C GLU A 432 -33.40 -26.08 -0.15
N ILE A 433 -32.21 -25.56 -0.49
CA ILE A 433 -32.03 -24.47 -1.47
C ILE A 433 -31.47 -25.07 -2.78
N PHE A 434 -32.19 -24.85 -3.89
CA PHE A 434 -31.76 -25.27 -5.23
C PHE A 434 -31.24 -24.08 -6.04
N ILE A 435 -30.12 -24.28 -6.74
CA ILE A 435 -29.54 -23.28 -7.65
C ILE A 435 -29.69 -23.77 -9.09
N LYS A 436 -30.32 -22.96 -9.93
CA LYS A 436 -30.55 -23.18 -11.36
C LYS A 436 -29.55 -22.41 -12.20
N ASP A 437 -28.71 -23.07 -12.99
CA ASP A 437 -27.82 -22.40 -13.95
C ASP A 437 -28.55 -22.16 -15.27
N ASN A 438 -28.79 -20.88 -15.61
CA ASN A 438 -29.41 -20.47 -16.87
C ASN A 438 -28.43 -20.09 -17.99
N GLY A 439 -27.16 -20.48 -17.86
CA GLY A 439 -26.09 -20.22 -18.81
C GLY A 439 -25.54 -18.79 -18.74
N THR A 440 -26.40 -17.79 -18.55
CA THR A 440 -26.01 -16.37 -18.40
C THR A 440 -26.23 -15.83 -16.98
N TYR A 441 -27.02 -16.50 -16.14
CA TYR A 441 -27.31 -16.13 -14.75
C TYR A 441 -27.81 -17.36 -13.97
N PHE A 442 -27.80 -17.29 -12.63
CA PHE A 442 -28.37 -18.33 -11.77
C PHE A 442 -29.76 -17.91 -11.24
N SER A 443 -30.74 -18.83 -11.16
CA SER A 443 -32.04 -18.60 -10.49
C SER A 443 -32.25 -19.54 -9.30
N ILE A 444 -33.13 -19.17 -8.36
CA ILE A 444 -33.33 -19.92 -7.10
C ILE A 444 -34.78 -20.32 -6.97
N GLU A 445 -35.03 -21.58 -6.64
CA GLU A 445 -36.35 -22.08 -6.31
C GLU A 445 -36.36 -22.64 -4.87
N ARG A 446 -37.34 -22.20 -4.07
CA ARG A 446 -37.58 -22.73 -2.73
C ARG A 446 -38.55 -23.89 -2.86
N HIS A 447 -38.11 -25.11 -2.58
CA HIS A 447 -39.00 -26.26 -2.57
C HIS A 447 -39.38 -26.60 -1.13
N PRO A 448 -40.63 -26.36 -0.70
CA PRO A 448 -41.10 -26.89 0.57
C PRO A 448 -41.13 -28.42 0.47
N ILE A 449 -40.49 -29.10 1.42
CA ILE A 449 -40.63 -30.55 1.58
C ILE A 449 -41.94 -30.77 2.33
N TYR A 450 -43.02 -31.08 1.62
CA TYR A 450 -44.26 -31.55 2.24
C TYR A 450 -44.12 -33.05 2.55
N CYS A 451 -43.86 -33.38 3.81
CA CYS A 451 -43.92 -34.74 4.31
C CYS A 451 -45.32 -35.02 4.88
N ASP A 452 -46.29 -35.34 4.03
CA ASP A 452 -47.64 -35.69 4.52
C ASP A 452 -47.75 -37.12 5.08
N ASN A 453 -46.63 -37.83 5.32
CA ASN A 453 -46.71 -39.19 5.86
C ASN A 453 -45.47 -39.60 6.71
N PRO A 454 -45.63 -39.94 8.00
CA PRO A 454 -44.53 -40.28 8.90
C PRO A 454 -43.85 -41.64 8.63
N THR A 455 -44.33 -42.44 7.67
CA THR A 455 -43.79 -43.79 7.40
C THR A 455 -43.08 -43.97 6.06
N VAL A 456 -42.95 -42.92 5.24
CA VAL A 456 -42.18 -42.98 3.98
C VAL A 456 -40.93 -42.12 4.14
N ARG A 457 -39.74 -42.73 4.10
CA ARG A 457 -38.50 -41.96 3.89
C ARG A 457 -38.68 -41.24 2.55
N CYS A 458 -38.71 -39.91 2.56
CA CYS A 458 -38.61 -39.14 1.32
C CYS A 458 -37.37 -39.62 0.60
N ALA A 459 -37.55 -40.23 -0.58
CA ALA A 459 -36.44 -40.40 -1.48
C ALA A 459 -35.92 -38.99 -1.76
N LEU A 460 -34.70 -38.69 -1.31
CA LEU A 460 -33.93 -37.63 -1.93
C LEU A 460 -33.98 -37.86 -3.44
N PRO A 461 -34.05 -36.82 -4.29
CA PRO A 461 -33.73 -37.02 -5.69
C PRO A 461 -32.35 -37.68 -5.74
N ASN A 462 -32.29 -38.92 -6.23
CA ASN A 462 -31.06 -39.70 -6.38
C ASN A 462 -30.17 -38.97 -7.39
N TYR A 463 -29.38 -38.01 -6.90
CA TYR A 463 -28.48 -37.17 -7.67
C TYR A 463 -29.21 -36.40 -8.80
N VAL A 464 -29.09 -35.06 -8.78
CA VAL A 464 -29.28 -34.25 -9.99
C VAL A 464 -28.09 -34.52 -10.92
N THR A 465 -27.98 -35.76 -11.40
CA THR A 465 -27.13 -36.13 -12.53
C THR A 465 -28.07 -36.39 -13.68
N ASN A 466 -28.49 -35.26 -14.24
CA ASN A 466 -28.76 -35.07 -15.66
C ASN A 466 -30.05 -35.73 -16.22
N TRP A 467 -31.04 -34.91 -16.57
CA TRP A 467 -31.32 -34.68 -17.99
C TRP A 467 -32.30 -33.52 -18.23
N GLN A 468 -31.86 -32.63 -19.13
CA GLN A 468 -32.60 -31.55 -19.77
C GLN A 468 -32.69 -30.23 -18.99
N ASN A 469 -31.47 -29.75 -18.69
CA ASN A 469 -31.07 -28.34 -18.56
C ASN A 469 -31.55 -27.64 -17.28
N TYR A 470 -30.61 -27.00 -16.57
CA TYR A 470 -30.85 -25.90 -15.63
C TYR A 470 -30.80 -26.16 -14.10
N TYR A 471 -30.05 -27.10 -13.50
CA TYR A 471 -29.79 -27.05 -12.04
C TYR A 471 -28.35 -27.46 -11.67
N ALA A 472 -27.65 -26.60 -10.91
CA ALA A 472 -26.20 -26.68 -10.62
C ALA A 472 -25.85 -27.39 -9.30
N GLY A 473 -26.80 -27.57 -8.37
CA GLY A 473 -26.55 -28.26 -7.10
C GLY A 473 -27.65 -28.12 -6.05
N HIS A 474 -27.50 -28.84 -4.93
CA HIS A 474 -28.31 -28.75 -3.70
C HIS A 474 -27.37 -28.52 -2.50
N MET A 475 -27.85 -27.84 -1.45
CA MET A 475 -27.03 -27.46 -0.29
C MET A 475 -27.58 -28.00 1.04
N ASP A 476 -26.67 -28.21 2.01
CA ASP A 476 -26.95 -28.72 3.36
C ASP A 476 -28.00 -27.86 4.11
N ARG A 477 -28.83 -28.51 4.91
CA ARG A 477 -29.96 -27.94 5.67
C ARG A 477 -29.56 -26.93 6.74
N LYS A 478 -28.28 -26.88 7.11
CA LYS A 478 -27.73 -25.92 8.08
C LYS A 478 -27.58 -24.49 7.53
N TYR A 479 -27.70 -24.29 6.22
CA TYR A 479 -27.53 -22.99 5.59
C TYR A 479 -28.87 -22.24 5.50
N GLY A 480 -28.88 -20.97 5.93
CA GLY A 480 -30.04 -20.08 5.87
C GLY A 480 -30.36 -19.60 4.45
N PRO A 481 -31.47 -18.84 4.26
CA PRO A 481 -31.87 -18.35 2.96
C PRO A 481 -30.75 -17.57 2.29
N LEU A 482 -30.53 -17.87 1.01
CA LEU A 482 -29.53 -17.22 0.17
C LEU A 482 -29.93 -15.76 -0.07
N PHE A 483 -28.98 -14.83 0.12
CA PHE A 483 -29.15 -13.44 -0.23
C PHE A 483 -28.30 -13.13 -1.47
N SER A 484 -28.92 -12.48 -2.47
CA SER A 484 -28.15 -11.86 -3.54
C SER A 484 -27.42 -10.65 -2.97
N ARG A 485 -26.12 -10.61 -3.21
CA ARG A 485 -25.25 -9.48 -2.91
C ARG A 485 -24.85 -8.88 -4.25
N SER A 486 -25.47 -7.78 -4.62
CA SER A 486 -24.97 -6.98 -5.73
C SER A 486 -23.82 -6.12 -5.21
N VAL A 487 -22.58 -6.46 -5.61
CA VAL A 487 -21.40 -5.63 -5.38
C VAL A 487 -21.18 -4.79 -6.62
N LYS A 488 -21.31 -3.47 -6.48
CA LYS A 488 -20.88 -2.55 -7.54
C LYS A 488 -19.35 -2.51 -7.53
N ALA A 489 -18.71 -3.15 -8.50
CA ALA A 489 -17.31 -2.96 -8.77
C ALA A 489 -17.17 -1.68 -9.61
N THR A 490 -17.01 -0.55 -8.92
CA THR A 490 -16.59 0.69 -9.60
C THR A 490 -15.08 0.69 -9.74
N GLY A 491 -14.61 0.47 -10.96
CA GLY A 491 -13.25 0.80 -11.35
C GLY A 491 -13.29 2.14 -12.07
N SER A 492 -12.58 3.13 -11.54
CA SER A 492 -12.39 4.39 -12.23
C SER A 492 -10.89 4.67 -12.25
N ILE A 493 -10.36 4.84 -13.46
CA ILE A 493 -8.96 5.22 -13.66
C ILE A 493 -8.96 6.73 -13.78
N GLY A 494 -8.35 7.39 -12.81
CA GLY A 494 -8.20 8.84 -12.79
C GLY A 494 -6.74 9.21 -12.89
N ASN A 495 -6.31 9.64 -14.08
CA ASN A 495 -4.98 10.20 -14.29
C ASN A 495 -5.05 11.72 -14.49
N ILE A 496 -3.92 12.43 -14.38
CA ILE A 496 -3.87 13.85 -14.69
C ILE A 496 -4.27 14.05 -16.15
N GLY A 497 -5.21 14.97 -16.39
CA GLY A 497 -5.68 15.40 -17.70
C GLY A 497 -5.00 16.68 -18.17
N ALA A 498 -4.80 17.67 -17.29
CA ALA A 498 -3.98 18.84 -17.58
C ALA A 498 -3.41 19.48 -16.31
N ILE A 499 -2.31 20.22 -16.48
CA ILE A 499 -1.74 21.12 -15.49
C ILE A 499 -1.54 22.48 -16.18
N THR A 500 -2.19 23.53 -15.72
CA THR A 500 -1.97 24.90 -16.21
C THR A 500 -1.28 25.70 -15.13
N LYS A 501 -0.10 26.22 -15.43
CA LYS A 501 0.67 27.08 -14.54
C LYS A 501 0.65 28.50 -15.08
N THR A 502 0.20 29.45 -14.27
CA THR A 502 0.20 30.89 -14.57
C THR A 502 1.05 31.62 -13.52
N GLU A 503 1.93 32.52 -13.95
CA GLU A 503 2.78 33.38 -13.13
C GLU A 503 2.43 34.84 -13.43
N PHE A 504 2.34 35.68 -12.40
CA PHE A 504 1.96 37.09 -12.49
C PHE A 504 3.13 37.96 -12.05
N PHE A 505 3.53 38.92 -12.90
CA PHE A 505 4.66 39.81 -12.65
C PHE A 505 4.18 41.18 -12.17
N THR A 506 5.03 41.88 -11.41
CA THR A 506 4.73 43.19 -10.82
C THR A 506 4.44 44.31 -11.83
N ASN A 507 4.90 44.15 -13.08
CA ASN A 507 4.61 45.06 -14.19
C ASN A 507 3.25 44.79 -14.87
N GLY A 508 2.44 43.88 -14.32
CA GLY A 508 1.12 43.50 -14.87
C GLY A 508 1.19 42.50 -16.02
N LEU A 509 2.38 42.03 -16.42
CA LEU A 509 2.52 40.92 -17.36
C LEU A 509 2.19 39.59 -16.65
N GLN A 510 1.78 38.60 -17.45
CA GLN A 510 1.57 37.23 -16.99
C GLN A 510 2.31 36.25 -17.90
N SER A 511 2.69 35.10 -17.35
CA SER A 511 3.25 33.97 -18.07
C SER A 511 2.47 32.69 -17.73
N GLN A 512 1.85 32.08 -18.70
CA GLN A 512 1.08 30.85 -18.64
C GLN A 512 1.73 29.74 -19.49
N SER A 513 1.73 28.54 -18.92
CA SER A 513 2.00 27.30 -19.65
C SER A 513 0.98 26.22 -19.28
N THR A 514 0.58 25.42 -20.27
CA THR A 514 -0.40 24.34 -20.08
C THR A 514 0.18 23.03 -20.55
N LYS A 515 0.20 22.02 -19.68
CA LYS A 515 0.60 20.64 -19.97
C LYS A 515 -0.62 19.74 -19.97
N GLU A 516 -1.09 19.33 -21.14
CA GLU A 516 -2.25 18.47 -21.35
C GLU A 516 -1.82 17.02 -21.58
N PHE A 517 -2.58 16.07 -21.02
CA PHE A 517 -2.39 14.63 -21.12
C PHE A 517 -3.64 14.02 -21.75
N SER A 518 -3.50 13.40 -22.92
CA SER A 518 -4.61 12.75 -23.61
C SER A 518 -4.50 11.24 -23.49
N TYR A 519 -5.61 10.58 -23.19
CA TYR A 519 -5.76 9.13 -23.11
C TYR A 519 -6.73 8.69 -24.19
N ASP A 520 -6.51 7.50 -24.75
CA ASP A 520 -7.21 7.09 -25.98
C ASP A 520 -7.84 5.70 -25.82
N SER A 521 -9.17 5.64 -25.99
CA SER A 521 -9.95 4.41 -25.84
C SER A 521 -9.59 3.35 -26.89
N SER A 522 -9.04 3.74 -28.04
CA SER A 522 -8.60 2.80 -29.08
C SER A 522 -7.38 1.97 -28.63
N VAL A 523 -6.64 2.46 -27.63
CA VAL A 523 -5.48 1.79 -27.01
C VAL A 523 -5.70 1.58 -25.51
N ASP A 524 -6.92 1.17 -25.12
CA ASP A 524 -7.25 0.77 -23.74
C ASP A 524 -7.03 1.89 -22.70
N TYR A 525 -7.25 3.15 -23.12
CA TYR A 525 -7.06 4.33 -22.28
C TYR A 525 -5.62 4.53 -21.79
N LEU A 526 -4.64 4.02 -22.53
CA LEU A 526 -3.23 4.34 -22.33
C LEU A 526 -2.94 5.80 -22.71
N LEU A 527 -1.87 6.36 -22.13
CA LEU A 527 -1.42 7.73 -22.40
C LEU A 527 -1.04 7.86 -23.87
N ARG A 528 -1.77 8.67 -24.63
CA ARG A 528 -1.56 8.89 -26.07
C ARG A 528 -0.65 10.06 -26.35
N LYS A 529 -0.82 11.15 -25.61
CA LYS A 529 -0.22 12.43 -25.95
C LYS A 529 0.05 13.26 -24.70
N ILE A 530 1.19 13.94 -24.68
CA ILE A 530 1.48 15.06 -23.78
C ILE A 530 1.64 16.31 -24.65
N LYS A 531 0.94 17.39 -24.34
CA LYS A 531 1.06 18.67 -25.05
C LYS A 531 1.41 19.78 -24.07
N ASN A 532 2.57 20.40 -24.23
CA ASN A 532 2.92 21.63 -23.54
C ASN A 532 2.61 22.82 -24.47
N THR A 533 1.90 23.81 -23.98
CA THR A 533 1.64 25.09 -24.65
C THR A 533 2.26 26.19 -23.79
N TYR A 534 3.07 27.08 -24.36
CA TYR A 534 3.73 28.18 -23.66
C TYR A 534 3.09 29.54 -24.04
N ASP A 535 3.44 30.62 -23.33
CA ASP A 535 2.87 31.97 -23.57
C ASP A 535 3.05 32.53 -24.95
N ASN A 536 4.23 32.30 -25.52
CA ASN A 536 4.53 32.67 -26.89
C ASN A 536 3.74 31.81 -27.90
N GLN A 537 2.77 31.01 -27.41
CA GLN A 537 1.93 30.06 -28.11
C GLN A 537 2.72 28.92 -28.76
N ASN A 538 4.02 28.79 -28.47
CA ASN A 538 4.80 27.65 -28.92
C ASN A 538 4.26 26.40 -28.25
N ILE A 539 4.26 25.30 -29.01
CA ILE A 539 3.70 24.04 -28.58
C ILE A 539 4.78 22.96 -28.66
N GLU A 540 4.91 22.15 -27.61
CA GLU A 540 5.62 20.86 -27.66
C GLU A 540 4.63 19.72 -27.52
N GLU A 541 4.61 18.78 -28.46
CA GLU A 541 3.73 17.61 -28.40
C GLU A 541 4.54 16.34 -28.41
N GLU A 542 4.31 15.46 -27.44
CA GLU A 542 4.87 14.12 -27.39
C GLU A 542 3.77 13.07 -27.56
N PHE A 543 3.87 12.24 -28.59
CA PHE A 543 2.92 11.19 -28.91
C PHE A 543 3.50 9.83 -28.56
N TYR A 544 2.66 8.95 -28.02
CA TYR A 544 2.97 7.58 -27.66
C TYR A 544 2.10 6.65 -28.48
N TYR A 545 2.72 5.67 -29.13
CA TYR A 545 2.05 4.67 -29.94
C TYR A 545 2.24 3.29 -29.32
N TYR A 546 1.20 2.48 -29.43
CA TYR A 546 1.04 1.15 -28.85
C TYR A 546 0.72 0.13 -29.96
N PRO A 547 0.67 -1.17 -29.66
CA PRO A 547 0.55 -2.19 -30.71
C PRO A 547 -0.74 -2.08 -31.54
N LYS A 548 -1.85 -1.63 -30.93
CA LYS A 548 -3.12 -1.43 -31.65
C LYS A 548 -3.09 -0.29 -32.69
N ASP A 549 -2.13 0.64 -32.62
CA ASP A 549 -2.03 1.76 -33.57
C ASP A 549 -1.51 1.36 -34.95
N ASN A 550 -0.73 0.29 -34.99
CA ASN A 550 -0.08 -0.16 -36.20
C ASN A 550 -0.23 -1.68 -36.28
N MET A 551 -1.42 -2.15 -36.66
CA MET A 551 -1.77 -3.57 -36.80
C MET A 551 -1.12 -4.22 -38.03
N VAL A 552 0.20 -4.09 -38.16
CA VAL A 552 1.00 -4.69 -39.25
C VAL A 552 2.24 -5.34 -38.66
N GLY A 553 2.57 -6.55 -39.11
CA GLY A 553 3.74 -7.30 -38.65
C GLY A 553 3.69 -7.61 -37.14
N ALA A 554 4.83 -7.50 -36.45
CA ALA A 554 4.97 -7.89 -35.04
C ALA A 554 4.09 -7.10 -34.04
N SER A 555 3.61 -5.91 -34.42
CA SER A 555 2.62 -5.19 -33.62
C SER A 555 1.26 -5.90 -33.60
N GLN A 556 0.88 -6.58 -34.69
CA GLN A 556 -0.32 -7.43 -34.70
C GLN A 556 -0.16 -8.63 -33.77
N GLU A 557 1.03 -9.23 -33.71
CA GLU A 557 1.31 -10.35 -32.83
C GLU A 557 1.27 -9.92 -31.35
N LEU A 558 1.77 -8.71 -31.03
CA LEU A 558 1.64 -8.13 -29.69
C LEU A 558 0.17 -7.97 -29.28
N VAL A 559 -0.69 -7.58 -30.22
CA VAL A 559 -2.15 -7.50 -29.99
C VAL A 559 -2.75 -8.88 -29.75
N ASN A 560 -2.43 -9.86 -30.61
CA ASN A 560 -2.94 -11.23 -30.49
C ASN A 560 -2.57 -11.89 -29.16
N ASN A 561 -1.42 -11.51 -28.57
CA ASN A 561 -0.93 -12.00 -27.28
C ASN A 561 -1.30 -11.11 -26.08
N ASN A 562 -2.21 -10.14 -26.25
CA ASN A 562 -2.65 -9.21 -25.20
C ASN A 562 -1.51 -8.37 -24.55
N CYS A 563 -0.42 -8.12 -25.28
CA CYS A 563 0.72 -7.32 -24.85
C CYS A 563 0.53 -5.83 -25.19
N LEU A 564 -0.54 -5.21 -24.70
CA LEU A 564 -1.07 -3.94 -25.23
C LEU A 564 -0.37 -2.68 -24.72
N SER A 565 0.31 -2.73 -23.56
CA SER A 565 0.94 -1.57 -22.93
C SER A 565 2.35 -1.24 -23.41
N LYS A 566 2.89 -2.00 -24.38
CA LYS A 566 4.24 -1.79 -24.91
C LYS A 566 4.27 -0.58 -25.84
N ILE A 567 5.07 0.42 -25.51
CA ILE A 567 5.28 1.58 -26.39
C ILE A 567 6.10 1.12 -27.61
N VAL A 568 5.51 1.23 -28.81
CA VAL A 568 6.16 0.86 -30.08
C VAL A 568 6.87 2.05 -30.74
N LYS A 569 6.38 3.26 -30.51
CA LYS A 569 6.95 4.48 -31.08
C LYS A 569 6.63 5.68 -30.19
N THR A 570 7.55 6.64 -30.15
CA THR A 570 7.33 7.97 -29.58
C THR A 570 7.76 9.04 -30.57
N GLU A 571 6.99 10.12 -30.69
CA GLU A 571 7.33 11.28 -31.52
C GLU A 571 7.16 12.56 -30.72
N LYS A 572 8.15 13.45 -30.79
CA LYS A 572 8.14 14.76 -30.16
C LYS A 572 8.21 15.85 -31.24
N PHE A 573 7.24 16.73 -31.24
CA PHE A 573 7.13 17.87 -32.13
C PHE A 573 7.31 19.18 -31.35
N TYR A 574 7.86 20.18 -32.02
CA TYR A 574 7.94 21.56 -31.59
C TYR A 574 7.30 22.44 -32.66
N ASN A 575 6.30 23.22 -32.28
CA ASN A 575 5.51 24.03 -33.18
C ASN A 575 5.65 25.49 -32.72
N PRO A 576 6.64 26.25 -33.22
CA PRO A 576 6.77 27.66 -32.90
C PRO A 576 5.74 28.50 -33.66
N VAL A 577 5.14 29.51 -33.01
CA VAL A 577 4.13 30.37 -33.65
C VAL A 577 4.68 31.18 -34.81
N THR A 578 5.98 31.48 -34.80
CA THR A 578 6.64 32.25 -35.87
C THR A 578 6.57 31.57 -37.23
N TYR A 579 6.42 30.25 -37.29
CA TYR A 579 6.46 29.48 -38.54
C TYR A 579 5.23 28.60 -38.79
N SER A 580 4.35 28.41 -37.80
CA SER A 580 3.14 27.56 -37.90
C SER A 580 3.40 26.18 -38.53
N SER A 581 4.61 25.63 -38.37
CA SER A 581 4.99 24.33 -38.89
C SER A 581 5.29 23.38 -37.73
N ASN A 582 4.70 22.18 -37.76
CA ASN A 582 5.03 21.14 -36.81
C ASN A 582 6.41 20.58 -37.11
N GLU A 583 7.43 21.04 -36.40
CA GLU A 583 8.78 20.52 -36.55
C GLU A 583 8.92 19.27 -35.68
N LEU A 584 9.09 18.12 -36.31
CA LEU A 584 9.52 16.92 -35.59
C LEU A 584 10.94 17.16 -35.06
N VAL A 585 11.11 17.14 -33.73
CA VAL A 585 12.41 17.39 -33.07
C VAL A 585 13.04 16.12 -32.51
N PHE A 586 12.24 15.08 -32.30
CA PHE A 586 12.73 13.77 -31.88
C PHE A 586 11.72 12.68 -32.20
N LYS A 587 12.17 11.52 -32.65
CA LYS A 587 11.36 10.30 -32.68
C LYS A 587 12.17 9.08 -32.34
N LYS A 588 11.49 8.10 -31.73
CA LYS A 588 12.03 6.80 -31.34
C LYS A 588 11.05 5.72 -31.76
N GLN A 589 11.56 4.64 -32.33
CA GLN A 589 10.76 3.47 -32.72
C GLN A 589 11.43 2.19 -32.23
N TYR A 590 10.62 1.28 -31.72
CA TYR A 590 11.01 -0.08 -31.39
C TYR A 590 10.42 -1.01 -32.45
N ASP A 591 11.29 -1.71 -33.17
CA ASP A 591 10.84 -2.77 -34.07
C ASP A 591 10.87 -4.08 -33.31
N PHE A 592 9.73 -4.78 -33.33
CA PHE A 592 9.55 -6.07 -32.70
C PHE A 592 9.63 -7.17 -33.74
N LYS A 593 10.00 -8.36 -33.29
CA LYS A 593 9.87 -9.58 -34.09
C LYS A 593 9.50 -10.73 -33.17
N GLU A 594 8.68 -11.64 -33.68
CA GLU A 594 8.63 -12.98 -33.14
C GLU A 594 10.01 -13.61 -33.29
N LEU A 595 10.50 -14.28 -32.24
CA LEU A 595 11.76 -15.00 -32.36
C LEU A 595 11.65 -16.25 -33.23
N PHE A 596 10.50 -16.93 -33.17
CA PHE A 596 10.14 -18.12 -33.93
C PHE A 596 8.61 -18.29 -33.87
N ALA A 597 8.02 -19.07 -34.77
CA ALA A 597 6.57 -19.25 -34.83
C ALA A 597 5.97 -19.74 -33.49
N GLY A 598 5.10 -18.94 -32.88
CA GLY A 598 4.49 -19.15 -31.55
C GLY A 598 5.34 -18.68 -30.36
N GLY A 599 6.44 -17.97 -30.60
CA GLY A 599 7.42 -17.56 -29.59
C GLY A 599 7.18 -16.18 -28.96
N PRO A 600 8.08 -15.73 -28.06
CA PRO A 600 7.98 -14.40 -27.47
C PRO A 600 8.27 -13.31 -28.51
N ILE A 601 7.58 -12.18 -28.36
CA ILE A 601 7.71 -11.02 -29.26
C ILE A 601 8.51 -9.94 -28.54
N LEU A 602 9.70 -9.65 -29.05
CA LEU A 602 10.69 -8.82 -28.37
C LEU A 602 11.23 -7.72 -29.29
N PRO A 603 11.63 -6.56 -28.74
CA PRO A 603 12.20 -5.49 -29.54
C PRO A 603 13.59 -5.90 -30.03
N TYR A 604 13.83 -5.94 -31.34
CA TYR A 604 15.14 -6.31 -31.91
C TYR A 604 15.92 -5.11 -32.43
N LYS A 605 15.28 -3.94 -32.53
CA LYS A 605 15.90 -2.72 -33.02
C LYS A 605 15.25 -1.49 -32.43
N ILE A 606 16.07 -0.50 -32.10
CA ILE A 606 15.67 0.82 -31.64
C ILE A 606 16.24 1.84 -32.60
N SER A 607 15.35 2.55 -33.27
CA SER A 607 15.69 3.59 -34.23
C SER A 607 15.40 4.96 -33.64
N LEU A 608 16.30 5.92 -33.82
CA LEU A 608 16.17 7.29 -33.34
C LEU A 608 16.32 8.27 -34.51
N SER A 609 15.73 9.44 -34.41
CA SER A 609 15.98 10.53 -35.34
C SER A 609 15.62 11.87 -34.72
N LYS A 610 16.36 12.93 -35.06
CA LYS A 610 15.98 14.31 -34.71
C LYS A 610 14.88 14.80 -35.64
N SER A 611 15.02 14.56 -36.94
CA SER A 611 14.02 14.85 -37.99
C SER A 611 14.31 14.00 -39.24
N GLY A 612 13.32 13.81 -40.12
CA GLY A 612 13.49 13.03 -41.36
C GLY A 612 13.45 11.51 -41.16
N ASN A 613 14.32 10.76 -41.83
CA ASN A 613 14.31 9.30 -41.75
C ASN A 613 14.83 8.78 -40.41
N PHE A 614 14.38 7.59 -40.01
CA PHE A 614 14.91 6.91 -38.84
C PHE A 614 16.35 6.45 -39.09
N GLU A 615 17.20 6.60 -38.07
CA GLU A 615 18.52 5.98 -38.02
C GLU A 615 18.49 4.85 -37.00
N GLU A 616 18.95 3.68 -37.42
CA GLU A 616 19.04 2.52 -36.55
C GLU A 616 20.20 2.75 -35.57
N ARG A 617 19.93 2.72 -34.27
CA ARG A 617 20.92 3.09 -33.24
C ARG A 617 21.30 1.94 -32.33
N ILE A 618 20.32 1.14 -31.92
CA ILE A 618 20.55 0.02 -31.02
C ILE A 618 19.91 -1.20 -31.64
N PHE A 619 20.67 -2.28 -31.73
CA PHE A 619 20.20 -3.59 -32.18
C PHE A 619 20.23 -4.53 -31.00
N LEU A 620 19.23 -5.40 -30.93
CA LEU A 620 19.01 -6.36 -29.86
C LEU A 620 18.80 -7.72 -30.52
N GLU A 621 19.68 -8.64 -30.22
CA GLU A 621 19.61 -10.02 -30.69
C GLU A 621 19.34 -10.92 -29.50
N TYR A 622 18.51 -11.94 -29.73
CA TYR A 622 18.06 -12.86 -28.69
C TYR A 622 18.40 -14.28 -29.09
N TYR A 623 18.59 -15.13 -28.08
CA TYR A 623 18.57 -16.57 -28.26
C TYR A 623 17.15 -17.07 -28.50
N ASN A 624 17.02 -18.31 -28.99
CA ASN A 624 15.71 -18.91 -29.26
C ASN A 624 14.84 -19.06 -28.00
N ASN A 625 15.41 -18.97 -26.79
CA ASN A 625 14.69 -19.00 -25.52
C ASN A 625 14.07 -17.64 -25.10
N GLY A 626 14.25 -16.55 -25.86
CA GLY A 626 13.74 -15.23 -25.49
C GLY A 626 14.71 -14.35 -24.70
N ARG A 627 15.93 -14.81 -24.41
CA ARG A 627 16.93 -14.05 -23.65
C ARG A 627 17.81 -13.21 -24.54
N LEU A 628 18.15 -12.01 -24.07
CA LEU A 628 19.03 -11.09 -24.78
C LEU A 628 20.40 -11.75 -24.95
N ARG A 629 20.79 -11.98 -26.19
CA ARG A 629 22.13 -12.45 -26.57
C ARG A 629 23.06 -11.25 -26.66
N GLU A 630 22.77 -10.31 -27.56
CA GLU A 630 23.69 -9.21 -27.87
C GLU A 630 22.92 -7.89 -28.00
N SER A 631 23.46 -6.83 -27.40
CA SER A 631 23.04 -5.45 -27.67
C SER A 631 24.20 -4.67 -28.24
N TYR A 632 23.99 -3.98 -29.36
CA TYR A 632 25.07 -3.24 -30.02
C TYR A 632 24.59 -1.99 -30.73
N GLN A 633 25.52 -1.10 -31.04
CA GLN A 633 25.32 0.06 -31.90
C GLN A 633 26.01 -0.17 -33.24
N ASN A 634 25.52 0.44 -34.32
CA ASN A 634 26.23 0.36 -35.60
C ASN A 634 27.62 0.99 -35.47
N ASN A 635 28.68 0.23 -35.75
CA ASN A 635 30.09 0.62 -35.56
C ASN A 635 30.45 1.07 -34.13
N GLY A 636 29.73 0.59 -33.11
CA GLY A 636 29.96 0.92 -31.70
C GLY A 636 30.21 -0.30 -30.81
N PRO A 637 30.34 -0.12 -29.49
CA PRO A 637 30.60 -1.22 -28.57
C PRO A 637 29.40 -2.16 -28.45
N SER A 638 29.66 -3.47 -28.53
CA SER A 638 28.70 -4.54 -28.24
C SER A 638 28.70 -4.94 -26.77
N SER A 639 27.59 -5.48 -26.29
CA SER A 639 27.48 -6.20 -25.02
C SER A 639 26.77 -7.54 -25.27
N LEU A 640 27.48 -8.64 -25.05
CA LEU A 640 27.02 -10.02 -25.21
C LEU A 640 26.70 -10.62 -23.84
N PHE A 641 25.69 -11.46 -23.77
CA PHE A 641 25.23 -12.15 -22.57
C PHE A 641 25.05 -13.64 -22.84
N PHE A 642 25.39 -14.46 -21.86
CA PHE A 642 25.14 -15.90 -21.84
C PHE A 642 24.29 -16.22 -20.62
N TRP A 643 23.44 -17.23 -20.73
CA TRP A 643 22.45 -17.59 -19.71
C TRP A 643 22.65 -19.04 -19.29
N ASP A 644 22.19 -19.39 -18.09
CA ASP A 644 22.15 -20.77 -17.59
C ASP A 644 21.18 -21.65 -18.41
N ASP A 645 21.21 -22.97 -18.17
CA ASP A 645 20.37 -23.96 -18.88
C ASP A 645 18.85 -23.70 -18.74
N ASP A 646 18.43 -23.20 -17.57
CA ASP A 646 17.07 -22.78 -17.22
C ASP A 646 16.69 -21.43 -17.85
N TYR A 647 17.66 -20.71 -18.42
CA TYR A 647 17.53 -19.38 -18.98
C TYR A 647 16.95 -18.36 -17.98
N ILE A 648 17.30 -18.43 -16.71
CA ILE A 648 16.83 -17.51 -15.67
C ILE A 648 17.93 -16.50 -15.36
N TYR A 649 19.19 -16.95 -15.27
CA TYR A 649 20.30 -16.15 -14.79
C TYR A 649 21.42 -16.03 -15.82
N PRO A 650 22.05 -14.85 -15.97
CA PRO A 650 23.20 -14.73 -16.84
C PRO A 650 24.41 -15.45 -16.23
N ILE A 651 25.08 -16.31 -17.00
CA ILE A 651 26.35 -16.98 -16.65
C ILE A 651 27.57 -16.18 -17.14
N ALA A 652 27.38 -15.25 -18.08
CA ALA A 652 28.43 -14.33 -18.48
C ALA A 652 27.91 -13.04 -19.13
N SER A 653 28.67 -11.97 -19.00
CA SER A 653 28.48 -10.72 -19.73
C SER A 653 29.81 -10.23 -20.29
N ILE A 654 29.88 -10.02 -21.60
CA ILE A 654 31.07 -9.58 -22.32
C ILE A 654 30.79 -8.22 -22.94
N LYS A 655 31.50 -7.18 -22.50
CA LYS A 655 31.43 -5.86 -23.12
C LYS A 655 32.60 -5.66 -24.07
N ASN A 656 32.36 -4.96 -25.17
CA ASN A 656 33.35 -4.63 -26.20
C ASN A 656 33.91 -5.88 -26.91
N ALA A 657 33.04 -6.84 -27.22
CA ALA A 657 33.27 -7.93 -28.18
C ALA A 657 31.95 -8.29 -28.86
N THR A 658 32.00 -8.67 -30.13
CA THR A 658 30.86 -9.14 -30.90
C THR A 658 30.63 -10.65 -30.71
N SER A 659 29.41 -11.13 -30.96
CA SER A 659 29.11 -12.57 -30.97
C SER A 659 29.99 -13.37 -31.94
N SER A 660 30.35 -12.78 -33.08
CA SER A 660 31.23 -13.42 -34.08
C SER A 660 32.68 -13.56 -33.60
N GLU A 661 33.23 -12.51 -32.96
CA GLU A 661 34.57 -12.57 -32.37
C GLU A 661 34.64 -13.61 -31.25
N VAL A 662 33.61 -13.66 -30.40
CA VAL A 662 33.52 -14.64 -29.31
C VAL A 662 33.39 -16.06 -29.88
N ALA A 663 32.50 -16.29 -30.84
CA ALA A 663 32.32 -17.62 -31.47
C ALA A 663 33.60 -18.10 -32.17
N ALA A 664 34.31 -17.21 -32.88
CA ALA A 664 35.57 -17.53 -33.54
C ALA A 664 36.66 -17.94 -32.54
N GLN A 665 36.76 -17.24 -31.40
CA GLN A 665 37.71 -17.58 -30.34
C GLN A 665 37.36 -18.91 -29.63
N LEU A 666 36.08 -19.25 -29.56
CA LEU A 666 35.60 -20.53 -29.02
C LEU A 666 35.64 -21.68 -30.04
N GLY A 667 35.95 -21.41 -31.31
CA GLY A 667 35.96 -22.43 -32.37
C GLY A 667 34.58 -22.99 -32.72
N ILE A 668 33.52 -22.23 -32.46
CA ILE A 668 32.12 -22.61 -32.71
C ILE A 668 31.45 -21.61 -33.66
N THR A 669 30.23 -21.95 -34.07
CA THR A 669 29.38 -21.01 -34.81
C THR A 669 28.58 -20.11 -33.86
N VAL A 670 28.13 -18.94 -34.33
CA VAL A 670 27.32 -18.00 -33.54
C VAL A 670 26.02 -18.64 -33.01
N ASN A 671 25.42 -19.56 -33.78
CA ASN A 671 24.20 -20.25 -33.34
C ASN A 671 24.46 -21.20 -32.16
N GLN A 672 25.67 -21.75 -32.06
CA GLN A 672 26.02 -22.65 -30.94
C GLN A 672 26.26 -21.90 -29.63
N LEU A 673 26.36 -20.57 -29.64
CA LEU A 673 26.48 -19.75 -28.42
C LEU A 673 25.27 -19.93 -27.48
N GLU A 674 24.11 -20.28 -28.02
CA GLU A 674 22.88 -20.49 -27.23
C GLU A 674 22.91 -21.78 -26.40
N ASN A 675 23.78 -22.73 -26.77
CA ASN A 675 23.97 -23.98 -26.05
C ASN A 675 25.07 -23.87 -25.00
N LEU A 676 25.73 -22.71 -24.89
CA LEU A 676 26.72 -22.51 -23.85
C LEU A 676 26.00 -22.29 -22.53
N ASP A 677 26.28 -23.18 -21.60
CA ASP A 677 25.72 -23.16 -20.26
C ASP A 677 26.87 -23.11 -19.23
N GLU A 678 26.55 -23.32 -17.96
CA GLU A 678 27.54 -23.36 -16.88
C GLU A 678 28.68 -24.36 -17.10
N ASN A 679 28.51 -25.41 -17.91
CA ASN A 679 29.56 -26.39 -18.23
C ASN A 679 30.65 -25.81 -19.14
N ASP A 680 30.34 -24.73 -19.87
CA ASP A 680 31.26 -24.08 -20.81
C ASP A 680 32.05 -22.91 -20.21
N LEU A 681 31.89 -22.65 -18.90
CA LEU A 681 32.55 -21.55 -18.20
C LEU A 681 34.08 -21.57 -18.33
N ASN A 682 34.71 -22.73 -18.44
CA ASN A 682 36.16 -22.82 -18.67
C ASN A 682 36.58 -22.19 -20.01
N SER A 683 35.86 -22.53 -21.08
CA SER A 683 36.09 -22.00 -22.41
C SER A 683 35.78 -20.49 -22.45
N ILE A 684 34.67 -20.07 -21.83
CA ILE A 684 34.28 -18.66 -21.71
C ILE A 684 35.33 -17.88 -20.89
N ASN A 685 35.89 -18.48 -19.84
CA ASN A 685 36.91 -17.84 -19.02
C ASN A 685 38.21 -17.60 -19.80
N GLY A 686 38.59 -18.54 -20.66
CA GLY A 686 39.74 -18.41 -21.57
C GLY A 686 39.63 -17.23 -22.54
N LEU A 687 38.44 -16.70 -22.80
CA LEU A 687 38.28 -15.52 -23.67
C LEU A 687 38.95 -14.26 -23.11
N ARG A 688 39.20 -14.17 -21.80
CA ARG A 688 39.87 -12.99 -21.20
C ARG A 688 41.28 -12.77 -21.73
N THR A 689 42.00 -13.83 -22.08
CA THR A 689 43.35 -13.71 -22.65
C THR A 689 43.31 -13.35 -24.14
N ASN A 690 42.30 -13.85 -24.85
CA ASN A 690 42.22 -13.74 -26.30
C ASN A 690 41.47 -12.47 -26.76
N LEU A 691 40.63 -11.89 -25.89
CA LEU A 691 39.86 -10.68 -26.12
C LEU A 691 40.28 -9.57 -25.14
N SER A 692 41.54 -9.13 -25.23
CA SER A 692 42.18 -8.21 -24.29
C SER A 692 41.54 -6.82 -24.17
N LYS A 693 40.69 -6.42 -25.12
CA LYS A 693 39.94 -5.15 -25.11
C LYS A 693 38.55 -5.28 -24.48
N SER A 694 38.16 -6.49 -24.10
CA SER A 694 36.80 -6.81 -23.67
C SER A 694 36.72 -6.97 -22.16
N TYR A 695 35.59 -6.55 -21.59
CA TYR A 695 35.34 -6.69 -20.15
C TYR A 695 34.41 -7.87 -19.92
N ILE A 696 34.97 -8.97 -19.41
CA ILE A 696 34.26 -10.25 -19.25
C ILE A 696 33.97 -10.49 -17.77
N ASN A 697 32.69 -10.50 -17.42
CA ASN A 697 32.23 -11.08 -16.17
C ASN A 697 31.66 -12.47 -16.44
N THR A 698 31.99 -13.45 -15.61
CA THR A 698 31.32 -14.76 -15.58
C THR A 698 30.72 -15.00 -14.21
N TYR A 699 29.62 -15.75 -14.18
CA TYR A 699 28.80 -15.99 -13.00
C TYR A 699 28.48 -17.48 -12.96
N GLU A 700 28.68 -18.13 -11.82
CA GLU A 700 28.07 -19.43 -11.52
C GLU A 700 26.88 -19.15 -10.60
N GLN A 701 25.73 -19.80 -10.81
CA GLN A 701 24.56 -19.65 -9.94
C GLN A 701 23.98 -21.00 -9.57
N LYS A 702 23.23 -21.02 -8.46
CA LYS A 702 22.39 -22.14 -8.06
C LYS A 702 20.94 -21.69 -8.15
N SER A 703 20.16 -22.34 -9.02
CA SER A 703 18.75 -22.00 -9.29
C SER A 703 17.94 -21.89 -7.99
N ARG A 704 17.19 -20.79 -7.83
CA ARG A 704 16.39 -20.43 -6.64
C ARG A 704 17.17 -20.23 -5.32
N VAL A 705 18.49 -20.14 -5.39
CA VAL A 705 19.37 -19.95 -4.23
C VAL A 705 20.15 -18.64 -4.37
N GLY A 706 20.86 -18.50 -5.49
CA GLY A 706 21.60 -17.29 -5.84
C GLY A 706 22.95 -17.59 -6.47
N LEU A 707 23.76 -16.54 -6.62
CA LEU A 707 25.09 -16.56 -7.22
C LEU A 707 26.03 -17.47 -6.42
N LEU A 708 26.70 -18.44 -7.06
CA LEU A 708 27.76 -19.32 -6.52
C LEU A 708 29.16 -18.78 -6.78
N SER A 709 29.39 -18.06 -7.88
CA SER A 709 30.67 -17.42 -8.15
C SER A 709 30.52 -16.22 -9.08
N LEU A 710 31.43 -15.27 -8.98
CA LEU A 710 31.60 -14.12 -9.87
C LEU A 710 33.07 -14.00 -10.22
N THR A 711 33.42 -14.13 -11.50
CA THR A 711 34.77 -13.83 -11.98
C THR A 711 34.77 -12.53 -12.77
N ASN A 712 35.50 -11.54 -12.27
CA ASN A 712 35.50 -10.18 -12.84
C ASN A 712 36.38 -10.08 -14.13
N PRO A 713 36.49 -8.90 -14.77
CA PRO A 713 37.27 -8.74 -16.00
C PRO A 713 38.78 -8.92 -15.81
N ARG A 714 39.26 -8.82 -14.57
CA ARG A 714 40.67 -9.08 -14.22
C ARG A 714 40.95 -10.56 -13.97
N GLY A 715 39.96 -11.43 -14.14
CA GLY A 715 40.07 -12.87 -13.90
C GLY A 715 39.97 -13.27 -12.43
N GLN A 716 39.64 -12.34 -11.53
CA GLN A 716 39.56 -12.63 -10.10
C GLN A 716 38.17 -13.17 -9.76
N THR A 717 38.12 -14.36 -9.17
CA THR A 717 36.89 -15.04 -8.76
C THR A 717 36.50 -14.70 -7.32
N THR A 718 35.21 -14.51 -7.09
CA THR A 718 34.57 -14.40 -5.78
C THR A 718 33.50 -15.47 -5.72
N SER A 719 33.65 -16.50 -4.89
CA SER A 719 32.64 -17.56 -4.74
C SER A 719 31.72 -17.28 -3.57
N TYR A 720 30.51 -17.81 -3.62
CA TYR A 720 29.40 -17.59 -2.71
C TYR A 720 28.84 -18.97 -2.35
N GLN A 721 28.93 -19.33 -1.08
CA GLN A 721 28.50 -20.62 -0.57
C GLN A 721 27.17 -20.45 0.14
N TYR A 722 26.33 -21.47 0.13
CA TYR A 722 25.02 -21.46 0.78
C TYR A 722 24.90 -22.63 1.75
N ASP A 723 24.09 -22.48 2.78
CA ASP A 723 23.76 -23.59 3.68
C ASP A 723 22.68 -24.52 3.07
N ASN A 724 22.34 -25.60 3.79
CA ASN A 724 21.37 -26.60 3.36
C ASN A 724 19.94 -26.05 3.17
N HIS A 725 19.66 -24.82 3.61
CA HIS A 725 18.39 -24.13 3.43
C HIS A 725 18.46 -23.04 2.36
N ASN A 726 19.51 -23.05 1.53
CA ASN A 726 19.72 -22.12 0.43
C ASN A 726 19.88 -20.65 0.86
N ARG A 727 20.46 -20.41 2.04
CA ARG A 727 20.82 -19.07 2.53
C ARG A 727 22.33 -18.86 2.40
N LEU A 728 22.74 -17.66 1.99
CA LEU A 728 24.14 -17.34 1.70
C LEU A 728 25.00 -17.55 2.95
N SER A 729 25.78 -18.62 3.01
CA SER A 729 26.59 -19.00 4.17
C SER A 729 28.04 -18.54 4.07
N LYS A 730 28.63 -18.39 2.88
CA LYS A 730 29.94 -17.75 2.72
C LYS A 730 30.02 -16.94 1.43
N ILE A 731 30.96 -16.03 1.36
CA ILE A 731 31.58 -15.44 0.19
C ILE A 731 33.07 -15.74 0.39
N VAL A 732 33.83 -16.05 -0.65
CA VAL A 732 35.27 -16.36 -0.62
C VAL A 732 35.92 -15.72 -1.85
N ASP A 733 37.20 -15.41 -1.80
CA ASP A 733 37.98 -14.98 -2.97
C ASP A 733 38.53 -16.20 -3.75
N GLU A 734 39.27 -15.92 -4.83
CA GLU A 734 39.85 -16.93 -5.73
C GLU A 734 40.82 -17.87 -5.01
N MET A 735 41.46 -17.41 -3.94
CA MET A 735 42.39 -18.23 -3.14
C MET A 735 41.66 -19.02 -2.05
N SER A 736 40.32 -19.05 -2.09
CA SER A 736 39.45 -19.63 -1.07
C SER A 736 39.66 -19.02 0.32
N TYR A 737 40.30 -17.85 0.41
CA TYR A 737 40.13 -17.06 1.61
C TYR A 737 38.66 -16.70 1.64
N ILE A 738 38.04 -16.79 2.81
CA ILE A 738 36.69 -16.29 2.99
C ILE A 738 36.69 -14.83 2.48
N ILE A 739 35.54 -14.25 2.21
CA ILE A 739 35.29 -12.81 2.09
C ILE A 739 34.23 -12.41 3.12
N SER A 740 33.25 -13.27 3.34
CA SER A 740 32.24 -13.14 4.38
C SER A 740 31.68 -14.54 4.69
N GLU A 741 31.24 -14.87 5.89
CA GLU A 741 30.69 -16.18 6.25
C GLU A 741 29.53 -15.98 7.22
N PHE A 742 28.34 -16.29 6.76
CA PHE A 742 27.10 -16.12 7.48
C PHE A 742 26.69 -17.46 8.10
N ILE A 743 26.34 -17.44 9.38
CA ILE A 743 25.76 -18.59 10.05
C ILE A 743 24.34 -18.24 10.43
N TYR A 744 23.41 -19.15 10.18
CA TYR A 744 22.01 -18.98 10.49
C TYR A 744 21.50 -20.20 11.26
N ASN A 745 20.73 -19.97 12.31
CA ASN A 745 20.11 -21.04 13.08
C ASN A 745 18.59 -21.00 12.89
N LEU A 746 17.98 -22.17 12.65
CA LEU A 746 16.55 -22.33 12.94
C LEU A 746 16.45 -22.29 14.46
N LYS A 747 15.72 -21.32 14.98
CA LYS A 747 15.51 -21.24 16.41
C LYS A 747 14.09 -21.71 16.68
N ASP A 748 13.99 -22.99 17.05
CA ASP A 748 12.78 -23.59 17.59
C ASP A 748 12.37 -22.93 18.91
#